data_AF-A0A426R106-F1
#
_entry.id   AF-A0A426R106-F1
#
_cell.length_a   1.000
_cell.length_b   1.000
_cell.length_c   1.000
_cell.angle_alpha   90.00
_cell.angle_beta   90.00
_cell.angle_gamma   90.00
#
_symmetry.space_group_name_H-M   'P 1'
#
loop_
_entity.id
_entity.type
_entity.pdbx_description
1 polymer ?
#
loop_
_entity_poly.entity_id
_entity_poly.type
_entity_poly.pdbx_seq_one_letter_code
_entity_poly.pdbx_strand_id
1 'polypeptide(L)'
;MQIPRPRRSSRAVLLAALTIAAVVGIAVIFVVRPFDSAPDIATLDTTVTVPESPGSPESVDIDTRLYVPESTPAPAVLLAHGFGGDKFSVDGQARALAEDGFTVLTYSARGFGTSTGTISLNDPDREVADGRALIDWLADRPEVQLDGPGDPRVGVAGGSYGGALALSVGGTDPRVDAVASAITWNDLGQALFPNYGVTSDAGRDALGAITTPAGSVYGGPGVLKRGWAGVFFGAGSASGASDNSSTTPPEAAGGAPGCGRFAPEFCAAYGESAVTGVPSPELLALLTAHSPAAVASNITAPTLLVQGVQDTLFGLDQADATARQIADAGGDVEVRWFGGGHDAGGTNGSADNAMKDFLDAHLRGETDSAVAPFAYTLEGSAAGQQRSRDRRMTAADYPGLASDQPSSTEEVPVPLSPSGSADTTTGEQTIIRPPGASPSAISSVPGLGSVLSTLTATTAGAQLAADIPGQSATFTSEPLTAPLSVTGASRVNLRVGAFAGPQEAVLFVKFYDVGPDGRRTLPGGAVAPIRLPDTVNDGPIPVTVTLPGISYVVPEGHRVEVSVSTTDQAYAVPLQPAQFVVALDEPVLTVPMVDGVARGNSSVPIAPLVGIGAIAVAVATLVAVNVIRSRRRLVAEVDESLVDTPLVITDLAKTYSNGFKAVDGVSFAIQQGQVLGLLGPNGAGKTTTLRMLMGLITPSSGEIRVFGHKVSPGAPVLSRLGSFVEGSGFLPHLSGIENLRLYWQATGRPLEEAHLDEALEIADLGAAVERKVKSYSQGMRQRLAIAQAMLGLPDLMVLDEPTNGLDPPQIRAMRDVLIDYARTGRTVLVSSHLLAEVEQTCTHVVVMNRGSVISTGTVKELTASGGLTDIRVSDPERGAEVVAETGHTPEVTDDGTLRVDLGTTDPGVVVQALVDAGLDVRGVSQSTRLEDVFLELVHGDSPANATAAVTDSEPVASTKGDR
;
A
#
# COMPACT_ATOMS: atom_id res chain seq x y z
N MET A 1 -6.59 -45.60 -41.52
CA MET A 1 -8.04 -45.31 -41.56
C MET A 1 -8.21 -43.88 -42.10
N GLN A 2 -8.84 -43.66 -43.27
CA GLN A 2 -9.03 -42.29 -43.77
C GLN A 2 -10.14 -41.58 -42.98
N ILE A 3 -9.79 -40.45 -42.36
CA ILE A 3 -10.72 -39.58 -41.60
C ILE A 3 -10.51 -38.14 -42.11
N PRO A 4 -11.57 -37.35 -42.38
CA PRO A 4 -11.51 -36.26 -43.36
C PRO A 4 -10.95 -34.93 -42.82
N ARG A 5 -10.31 -34.16 -43.71
CA ARG A 5 -9.87 -32.77 -43.45
C ARG A 5 -11.07 -31.87 -43.11
N PRO A 6 -11.10 -31.19 -41.94
CA PRO A 6 -12.12 -30.20 -41.65
C PRO A 6 -11.86 -28.92 -42.45
N ARG A 7 -12.85 -28.49 -43.24
CA ARG A 7 -12.84 -27.17 -43.90
C ARG A 7 -12.73 -26.07 -42.83
N ARG A 8 -11.77 -25.14 -43.00
CA ARG A 8 -11.76 -23.87 -42.28
C ARG A 8 -13.03 -23.08 -42.63
N SER A 9 -14.05 -23.09 -41.77
CA SER A 9 -15.18 -22.16 -41.89
C SER A 9 -14.74 -20.78 -41.43
N SER A 10 -14.28 -19.95 -42.37
CA SER A 10 -13.94 -18.54 -42.14
C SER A 10 -15.03 -17.79 -41.38
N ARG A 11 -16.31 -18.12 -41.63
CA ARG A 11 -17.49 -17.60 -40.92
C ARG A 11 -17.44 -17.77 -39.40
N ALA A 12 -16.90 -18.87 -38.85
CA ALA A 12 -16.84 -19.07 -37.41
C ALA A 12 -15.72 -18.24 -36.74
N VAL A 13 -14.60 -18.03 -37.45
CA VAL A 13 -13.54 -17.12 -37.01
C VAL A 13 -14.02 -15.67 -37.10
N LEU A 14 -14.74 -15.32 -38.16
CA LEU A 14 -15.34 -13.99 -38.34
C LEU A 14 -16.39 -13.70 -37.25
N LEU A 15 -17.28 -14.65 -36.94
CA LEU A 15 -18.26 -14.46 -35.87
C LEU A 15 -17.58 -14.23 -34.51
N ALA A 16 -16.60 -15.07 -34.15
CA ALA A 16 -15.87 -14.93 -32.90
C ALA A 16 -15.06 -13.63 -32.84
N ALA A 17 -14.45 -13.21 -33.94
CA ALA A 17 -13.77 -11.91 -34.04
C ALA A 17 -14.75 -10.75 -33.91
N LEU A 18 -15.94 -10.83 -34.50
CA LEU A 18 -17.02 -9.84 -34.34
C LEU A 18 -17.59 -9.84 -32.93
N THR A 19 -17.71 -10.99 -32.25
CA THR A 19 -18.18 -11.03 -30.86
C THR A 19 -17.12 -10.46 -29.91
N ILE A 20 -15.84 -10.77 -30.14
CA ILE A 20 -14.74 -10.18 -29.37
C ILE A 20 -14.63 -8.68 -29.68
N ALA A 21 -14.76 -8.24 -30.93
CA ALA A 21 -14.76 -6.81 -31.28
C ALA A 21 -16.00 -6.08 -30.74
N ALA A 22 -17.15 -6.76 -30.60
CA ALA A 22 -18.34 -6.21 -29.95
C ALA A 22 -18.18 -6.16 -28.42
N VAL A 23 -17.60 -7.19 -27.79
CA VAL A 23 -17.36 -7.21 -26.33
C VAL A 23 -16.21 -6.29 -25.93
N VAL A 24 -15.14 -6.22 -26.72
CA VAL A 24 -14.08 -5.20 -26.57
C VAL A 24 -14.62 -3.84 -26.94
N GLY A 25 -15.47 -3.70 -27.96
CA GLY A 25 -16.14 -2.44 -28.29
C GLY A 25 -17.03 -1.94 -27.16
N ILE A 26 -17.85 -2.81 -26.57
CA ILE A 26 -18.69 -2.52 -25.40
C ILE A 26 -17.81 -2.24 -24.17
N ALA A 27 -16.81 -3.06 -23.88
CA ALA A 27 -15.90 -2.84 -22.76
C ALA A 27 -15.09 -1.55 -22.94
N VAL A 28 -14.67 -1.21 -24.16
CA VAL A 28 -14.06 0.08 -24.51
C VAL A 28 -15.09 1.20 -24.44
N ILE A 29 -16.37 0.99 -24.75
CA ILE A 29 -17.46 1.98 -24.51
C ILE A 29 -17.84 2.11 -23.02
N PHE A 30 -17.38 1.21 -22.13
CA PHE A 30 -17.63 1.27 -20.68
C PHE A 30 -16.37 1.57 -19.83
N VAL A 31 -15.17 1.39 -20.37
CA VAL A 31 -13.85 1.65 -19.73
C VAL A 31 -13.10 2.80 -20.41
N VAL A 32 -13.33 2.98 -21.71
CA VAL A 32 -12.94 4.15 -22.52
C VAL A 32 -14.19 4.80 -23.14
N ARG A 33 -15.35 4.64 -22.47
CA ARG A 33 -16.17 5.82 -22.29
C ARG A 33 -15.19 6.84 -21.72
N PRO A 34 -15.05 8.03 -22.30
CA PRO A 34 -14.63 9.13 -21.48
C PRO A 34 -15.50 9.07 -20.20
N PHE A 35 -14.94 9.43 -19.05
CA PHE A 35 -15.76 10.28 -18.18
C PHE A 35 -16.27 11.36 -19.13
N ASP A 36 -17.58 11.32 -19.46
CA ASP A 36 -18.15 12.06 -20.61
C ASP A 36 -17.53 13.44 -20.59
N SER A 37 -16.65 13.73 -21.57
CA SER A 37 -15.62 14.76 -21.42
C SER A 37 -16.30 16.02 -20.93
N ALA A 38 -16.09 16.35 -19.64
CA ALA A 38 -17.06 17.14 -18.87
C ALA A 38 -17.48 18.34 -19.72
N PRO A 39 -18.79 18.50 -20.02
CA PRO A 39 -19.26 19.43 -21.04
C PRO A 39 -18.57 20.76 -20.80
N ASP A 40 -17.77 21.22 -21.77
CA ASP A 40 -16.58 22.06 -21.51
C ASP A 40 -16.97 23.37 -20.82
N ILE A 41 -17.03 23.33 -19.48
CA ILE A 41 -17.72 24.34 -18.67
C ILE A 41 -17.01 25.66 -18.91
N ALA A 42 -17.74 26.61 -19.49
CA ALA A 42 -17.16 27.87 -19.91
C ALA A 42 -16.73 28.65 -18.66
N THR A 43 -15.42 28.78 -18.46
CA THR A 43 -14.84 29.53 -17.34
C THR A 43 -14.43 30.93 -17.76
N LEU A 44 -14.78 31.93 -16.96
CA LEU A 44 -14.30 33.30 -17.09
C LEU A 44 -13.52 33.69 -15.84
N ASP A 45 -12.19 33.77 -15.96
CA ASP A 45 -11.34 34.40 -14.94
C ASP A 45 -11.49 35.92 -15.00
N THR A 46 -11.71 36.55 -13.84
CA THR A 46 -11.81 38.01 -13.75
C THR A 46 -11.41 38.52 -12.36
N THR A 47 -11.18 39.82 -12.26
CA THR A 47 -10.76 40.49 -11.02
C THR A 47 -11.83 41.49 -10.63
N VAL A 48 -12.31 41.42 -9.39
CA VAL A 48 -13.32 42.33 -8.85
C VAL A 48 -12.63 43.26 -7.85
N THR A 49 -12.55 44.54 -8.20
CA THR A 49 -11.99 45.58 -7.31
C THR A 49 -13.05 46.02 -6.30
N VAL A 50 -12.72 45.93 -5.01
CA VAL A 50 -13.60 46.22 -3.86
C VAL A 50 -12.92 47.17 -2.88
N PRO A 51 -13.64 47.94 -2.03
CA PRO A 51 -13.01 48.81 -1.05
C PRO A 51 -12.21 48.04 0.02
N GLU A 52 -11.10 48.60 0.51
CA GLU A 52 -10.35 47.98 1.62
C GLU A 52 -11.18 47.93 2.91
N SER A 53 -12.14 48.85 3.10
CA SER A 53 -13.17 48.77 4.13
C SER A 53 -14.34 49.72 3.80
N PRO A 54 -15.51 49.63 4.47
CA PRO A 54 -16.66 50.50 4.21
C PRO A 54 -16.31 51.98 4.28
N GLY A 55 -16.41 52.66 3.13
CA GLY A 55 -16.10 54.08 2.99
C GLY A 55 -14.61 54.42 2.82
N SER A 56 -13.72 53.41 2.74
CA SER A 56 -12.31 53.63 2.38
C SER A 56 -12.16 54.09 0.92
N PRO A 57 -11.26 55.05 0.63
CA PRO A 57 -10.86 55.38 -0.74
C PRO A 57 -9.83 54.40 -1.32
N GLU A 58 -9.26 53.52 -0.50
CA GLU A 58 -8.35 52.45 -0.92
C GLU A 58 -9.16 51.22 -1.35
N SER A 59 -8.61 50.45 -2.28
CA SER A 59 -9.26 49.27 -2.85
C SER A 59 -8.31 48.08 -2.92
N VAL A 60 -8.89 46.89 -2.81
CA VAL A 60 -8.22 45.61 -3.07
C VAL A 60 -8.86 44.91 -4.26
N ASP A 61 -8.09 44.02 -4.86
CA ASP A 61 -8.46 43.25 -6.04
C ASP A 61 -8.68 41.80 -5.64
N ILE A 62 -9.90 41.31 -5.85
CA ILE A 62 -10.31 39.93 -5.57
C ILE A 62 -10.22 39.12 -6.86
N ASP A 63 -9.37 38.10 -6.89
CA ASP A 63 -9.24 37.17 -8.01
C ASP A 63 -10.38 36.15 -8.00
N THR A 64 -11.12 36.06 -9.11
CA THR A 64 -12.34 35.27 -9.23
C THR A 64 -12.37 34.42 -10.49
N ARG A 65 -13.22 33.40 -10.51
CA ARG A 65 -13.55 32.62 -11.70
C ARG A 65 -15.03 32.27 -11.70
N LEU A 66 -15.74 32.70 -12.74
CA LEU A 66 -17.10 32.29 -13.03
C LEU A 66 -17.09 30.98 -13.84
N TYR A 67 -17.96 30.04 -13.51
CA TYR A 67 -18.23 28.81 -14.25
C TYR A 67 -19.67 28.90 -14.76
N VAL A 68 -19.84 28.80 -16.08
CA VAL A 68 -21.13 29.03 -16.73
C VAL A 68 -21.73 27.69 -17.19
N PRO A 69 -22.99 27.37 -16.79
CA PRO A 69 -23.66 26.13 -17.16
C PRO A 69 -24.15 26.16 -18.62
N GLU A 70 -24.58 25.01 -19.15
CA GLU A 70 -25.10 24.91 -20.53
C GLU A 70 -26.35 25.79 -20.79
N SER A 71 -27.13 26.07 -19.76
CA SER A 71 -28.37 26.86 -19.84
C SER A 71 -28.33 28.05 -18.89
N THR A 72 -28.50 29.25 -19.42
CA THR A 72 -28.54 30.52 -18.67
C THR A 72 -29.74 31.37 -19.07
N PRO A 73 -30.22 32.31 -18.21
CA PRO A 73 -29.76 32.57 -16.85
C PRO A 73 -30.08 31.43 -15.88
N ALA A 74 -29.22 31.22 -14.88
CA ALA A 74 -29.33 30.14 -13.90
C ALA A 74 -29.07 30.63 -12.47
N PRO A 75 -29.58 29.94 -11.43
CA PRO A 75 -29.24 30.25 -10.04
C PRO A 75 -27.73 30.25 -9.80
N ALA A 76 -27.27 31.16 -8.96
CA ALA A 76 -25.86 31.35 -8.67
C ALA A 76 -25.42 30.60 -7.41
N VAL A 77 -24.13 30.21 -7.36
CA VAL A 77 -23.47 29.76 -6.13
C VAL A 77 -22.17 30.54 -5.94
N LEU A 78 -22.06 31.30 -4.85
CA LEU A 78 -20.80 31.88 -4.41
C LEU A 78 -20.06 30.83 -3.57
N LEU A 79 -18.96 30.30 -4.11
CA LEU A 79 -18.23 29.18 -3.51
C LEU A 79 -16.87 29.64 -2.96
N ALA A 80 -16.77 29.71 -1.64
CA ALA A 80 -15.58 30.15 -0.91
C ALA A 80 -14.61 29.00 -0.61
N HIS A 81 -13.31 29.29 -0.70
CA HIS A 81 -12.24 28.30 -0.51
C HIS A 81 -11.90 28.02 0.96
N GLY A 82 -11.31 26.85 1.23
CA GLY A 82 -10.76 26.52 2.55
C GLY A 82 -9.48 27.29 2.88
N PHE A 83 -9.09 27.33 4.16
CA PHE A 83 -7.94 28.13 4.62
C PHE A 83 -6.63 27.66 3.97
N GLY A 84 -5.84 28.60 3.43
CA GLY A 84 -4.61 28.29 2.68
C GLY A 84 -4.84 27.82 1.24
N GLY A 85 -6.09 27.65 0.82
CA GLY A 85 -6.47 27.46 -0.58
C GLY A 85 -6.60 28.78 -1.36
N ASP A 86 -7.17 28.66 -2.55
CA ASP A 86 -7.50 29.75 -3.48
C ASP A 86 -8.74 29.36 -4.32
N LYS A 87 -9.13 30.18 -5.29
CA LYS A 87 -10.27 29.91 -6.18
C LYS A 87 -10.19 28.59 -6.98
N PHE A 88 -9.00 28.01 -7.15
CA PHE A 88 -8.78 26.75 -7.87
C PHE A 88 -8.89 25.54 -6.95
N SER A 89 -8.66 25.71 -5.64
CA SER A 89 -8.83 24.63 -4.65
C SER A 89 -10.25 24.02 -4.62
N VAL A 90 -11.23 24.75 -5.15
CA VAL A 90 -12.64 24.36 -5.28
C VAL A 90 -13.10 24.13 -6.74
N ASP A 91 -12.20 24.12 -7.73
CA ASP A 91 -12.54 23.95 -9.17
C ASP A 91 -13.37 22.67 -9.42
N GLY A 92 -13.05 21.58 -8.72
CA GLY A 92 -13.82 20.31 -8.83
C GLY A 92 -15.27 20.41 -8.32
N GLN A 93 -15.51 21.11 -7.21
CA GLN A 93 -16.87 21.37 -6.73
C GLN A 93 -17.62 22.34 -7.64
N ALA A 94 -16.93 23.39 -8.10
CA ALA A 94 -17.51 24.40 -9.00
C ALA A 94 -17.94 23.80 -10.34
N ARG A 95 -17.13 22.90 -10.93
CA ARG A 95 -17.51 22.13 -12.12
C ARG A 95 -18.71 21.23 -11.85
N ALA A 96 -18.71 20.47 -10.76
CA ALA A 96 -19.84 19.58 -10.44
C ALA A 96 -21.16 20.35 -10.24
N LEU A 97 -21.12 21.55 -9.66
CA LEU A 97 -22.27 22.45 -9.56
C LEU A 97 -22.67 23.04 -10.93
N ALA A 98 -21.71 23.43 -11.77
CA ALA A 98 -22.00 23.97 -13.10
C ALA A 98 -22.51 22.92 -14.11
N GLU A 99 -22.04 21.66 -14.02
CA GLU A 99 -22.58 20.50 -14.71
C GLU A 99 -24.04 20.25 -14.30
N ASP A 100 -24.35 20.46 -13.02
CA ASP A 100 -25.71 20.48 -12.48
C ASP A 100 -26.49 21.76 -12.78
N GLY A 101 -25.99 22.66 -13.63
CA GLY A 101 -26.77 23.81 -14.11
C GLY A 101 -26.73 25.06 -13.23
N PHE A 102 -25.76 25.19 -12.32
CA PHE A 102 -25.52 26.41 -11.54
C PHE A 102 -24.52 27.36 -12.20
N THR A 103 -24.72 28.68 -12.06
CA THR A 103 -23.71 29.69 -12.36
C THR A 103 -22.81 29.87 -11.14
N VAL A 104 -21.61 29.28 -11.12
CA VAL A 104 -20.76 29.24 -9.91
C VAL A 104 -19.68 30.30 -9.97
N LEU A 105 -19.53 31.10 -8.92
CA LEU A 105 -18.42 32.05 -8.76
C LEU A 105 -17.49 31.56 -7.65
N THR A 106 -16.29 31.15 -8.01
CA THR A 106 -15.21 30.92 -7.04
C THR A 106 -14.33 32.17 -6.93
N TYR A 107 -13.76 32.39 -5.76
CA TYR A 107 -12.88 33.52 -5.51
C TYR A 107 -11.75 33.14 -4.55
N SER A 108 -10.65 33.89 -4.59
CA SER A 108 -9.59 33.86 -3.59
C SER A 108 -9.82 35.02 -2.63
N ALA A 109 -9.99 34.77 -1.34
CA ALA A 109 -10.17 35.83 -0.35
C ALA A 109 -8.90 36.68 -0.19
N ARG A 110 -8.98 37.80 0.55
CA ARG A 110 -7.87 38.74 0.71
C ARG A 110 -6.60 38.06 1.20
N GLY A 111 -5.48 38.37 0.57
CA GLY A 111 -4.21 37.72 0.87
C GLY A 111 -4.11 36.24 0.45
N PHE A 112 -5.07 35.65 -0.26
CA PHE A 112 -4.94 34.31 -0.84
C PHE A 112 -4.80 34.36 -2.38
N GLY A 113 -4.16 33.34 -2.94
CA GLY A 113 -3.86 33.30 -4.38
C GLY A 113 -3.14 34.57 -4.86
N THR A 114 -3.73 35.20 -5.88
CA THR A 114 -3.34 36.49 -6.47
C THR A 114 -4.16 37.69 -5.95
N SER A 115 -5.14 37.49 -5.07
CA SER A 115 -5.90 38.58 -4.47
C SER A 115 -5.02 39.44 -3.57
N THR A 116 -5.27 40.76 -3.56
CA THR A 116 -4.52 41.71 -2.73
C THR A 116 -5.15 41.84 -1.33
N GLY A 117 -4.72 42.83 -0.54
CA GLY A 117 -5.15 42.99 0.85
C GLY A 117 -4.43 42.05 1.83
N THR A 118 -5.01 41.87 3.03
CA THR A 118 -4.47 41.03 4.10
C THR A 118 -5.52 40.08 4.65
N ILE A 119 -5.07 38.93 5.16
CA ILE A 119 -5.94 37.92 5.79
C ILE A 119 -6.41 38.46 7.15
N SER A 120 -7.72 38.67 7.28
CA SER A 120 -8.42 39.30 8.40
C SER A 120 -9.45 38.37 9.06
N LEU A 121 -9.42 37.08 8.71
CA LEU A 121 -10.13 35.98 9.35
C LEU A 121 -11.64 36.19 9.44
N ASN A 122 -12.29 36.35 8.29
CA ASN A 122 -13.73 36.54 8.13
C ASN A 122 -14.24 37.89 8.68
N ASP A 123 -13.41 38.93 8.62
CA ASP A 123 -13.73 40.31 8.99
C ASP A 123 -15.04 40.80 8.32
N PRO A 124 -16.05 41.22 9.11
CA PRO A 124 -17.32 41.76 8.62
C PRO A 124 -17.16 42.94 7.65
N ASP A 125 -16.16 43.79 7.89
CA ASP A 125 -15.87 45.00 7.12
C ASP A 125 -14.85 44.74 5.99
N ARG A 126 -14.35 43.50 5.82
CA ARG A 126 -13.45 43.13 4.71
C ARG A 126 -13.92 41.90 3.97
N GLU A 127 -13.52 40.71 4.40
CA GLU A 127 -13.73 39.46 3.65
C GLU A 127 -15.22 39.07 3.51
N VAL A 128 -16.06 39.48 4.46
CA VAL A 128 -17.53 39.31 4.35
C VAL A 128 -18.14 40.39 3.44
N ALA A 129 -17.66 41.64 3.54
CA ALA A 129 -18.05 42.71 2.63
C ALA A 129 -17.68 42.41 1.16
N ASP A 130 -16.56 41.71 0.92
CA ASP A 130 -16.17 41.19 -0.40
C ASP A 130 -17.22 40.21 -0.92
N GLY A 131 -17.65 39.23 -0.10
CA GLY A 131 -18.70 38.30 -0.48
C GLY A 131 -19.99 38.99 -0.92
N ARG A 132 -20.36 40.09 -0.25
CA ARG A 132 -21.50 40.93 -0.61
C ARG A 132 -21.30 41.70 -1.91
N ALA A 133 -20.11 42.26 -2.13
CA ALA A 133 -19.75 42.90 -3.39
C ALA A 133 -19.68 41.91 -4.57
N LEU A 134 -19.34 40.63 -4.31
CA LEU A 134 -19.42 39.56 -5.29
C LEU A 134 -20.87 39.15 -5.61
N ILE A 135 -21.79 39.20 -4.63
CA ILE A 135 -23.24 39.07 -4.88
C ILE A 135 -23.76 40.24 -5.73
N ASP A 136 -23.33 41.48 -5.46
CA ASP A 136 -23.67 42.63 -6.32
C ASP A 136 -23.15 42.44 -7.76
N TRP A 137 -21.91 41.96 -7.90
CA TRP A 137 -21.32 41.65 -9.21
C TRP A 137 -22.08 40.54 -9.96
N LEU A 138 -22.55 39.51 -9.24
CA LEU A 138 -23.41 38.44 -9.76
C LEU A 138 -24.77 38.96 -10.22
N ALA A 139 -25.38 39.90 -9.49
CA ALA A 139 -26.65 40.52 -9.86
C ALA A 139 -26.61 41.28 -11.20
N ASP A 140 -25.43 41.76 -11.60
CA ASP A 140 -25.17 42.40 -12.89
C ASP A 140 -24.84 41.43 -14.04
N ARG A 141 -24.77 40.10 -13.80
CA ARG A 141 -24.39 39.11 -14.83
C ARG A 141 -25.61 38.61 -15.63
N PRO A 142 -25.56 38.59 -16.98
CA PRO A 142 -26.61 37.98 -17.79
C PRO A 142 -26.70 36.45 -17.63
N GLU A 143 -25.65 35.80 -17.10
CA GLU A 143 -25.63 34.37 -16.79
C GLU A 143 -26.42 34.00 -15.53
N VAL A 144 -26.79 34.98 -14.69
CA VAL A 144 -27.38 34.77 -13.37
C VAL A 144 -28.90 35.01 -13.39
N GLN A 145 -29.65 34.09 -12.78
CA GLN A 145 -31.08 34.27 -12.55
C GLN A 145 -31.31 35.29 -11.44
N LEU A 146 -32.21 36.24 -11.68
CA LEU A 146 -32.65 37.22 -10.71
C LEU A 146 -34.08 36.92 -10.25
N ASP A 147 -34.33 37.00 -8.95
CA ASP A 147 -35.66 36.95 -8.36
C ASP A 147 -36.31 38.35 -8.32
N GLY A 148 -35.48 39.40 -8.32
CA GLY A 148 -35.89 40.80 -8.41
C GLY A 148 -34.79 41.71 -9.00
N PRO A 149 -35.08 42.99 -9.25
CA PRO A 149 -34.07 43.93 -9.77
C PRO A 149 -32.92 44.13 -8.77
N GLY A 150 -31.72 43.66 -9.12
CA GLY A 150 -30.54 43.69 -8.23
C GLY A 150 -30.51 42.59 -7.17
N ASP A 151 -31.37 41.58 -7.32
CA ASP A 151 -31.61 40.50 -6.36
C ASP A 151 -31.37 39.14 -7.05
N PRO A 152 -30.13 38.63 -7.02
CA PRO A 152 -29.77 37.38 -7.69
C PRO A 152 -30.23 36.19 -6.86
N ARG A 153 -30.80 35.18 -7.52
CA ARG A 153 -31.10 33.91 -6.88
C ARG A 153 -29.79 33.19 -6.57
N VAL A 154 -29.34 33.21 -5.30
CA VAL A 154 -27.96 32.88 -4.93
C VAL A 154 -27.86 32.05 -3.64
N GLY A 155 -27.10 30.95 -3.74
CA GLY A 155 -26.59 30.23 -2.58
C GLY A 155 -25.16 30.63 -2.24
N VAL A 156 -24.79 30.57 -0.97
CA VAL A 156 -23.39 30.74 -0.50
C VAL A 156 -22.90 29.44 0.11
N ALA A 157 -21.70 29.00 -0.27
CA ALA A 157 -21.18 27.70 0.13
C ALA A 157 -19.68 27.69 0.39
N GLY A 158 -19.21 26.75 1.23
CA GLY A 158 -17.79 26.53 1.43
C GLY A 158 -17.45 25.54 2.54
N GLY A 159 -16.20 25.06 2.53
CA GLY A 159 -15.63 24.21 3.59
C GLY A 159 -14.61 24.98 4.45
N SER A 160 -14.46 24.61 5.72
CA SER A 160 -13.48 25.20 6.64
C SER A 160 -13.67 26.73 6.74
N TYR A 161 -12.62 27.53 6.56
CA TYR A 161 -12.69 29.00 6.47
C TYR A 161 -13.71 29.52 5.44
N GLY A 162 -13.87 28.84 4.30
CA GLY A 162 -14.92 29.17 3.32
C GLY A 162 -16.34 28.89 3.83
N GLY A 163 -16.50 27.90 4.71
CA GLY A 163 -17.77 27.64 5.39
C GLY A 163 -18.14 28.73 6.38
N ALA A 164 -17.15 29.32 7.06
CA ALA A 164 -17.35 30.47 7.92
C ALA A 164 -17.64 31.73 7.09
N LEU A 165 -17.03 31.91 5.91
CA LEU A 165 -17.39 32.98 4.98
C LEU A 165 -18.84 32.83 4.51
N ALA A 166 -19.26 31.62 4.13
CA ALA A 166 -20.64 31.35 3.71
C ALA A 166 -21.66 31.68 4.81
N LEU A 167 -21.43 31.23 6.05
CA LEU A 167 -22.29 31.58 7.19
C LEU A 167 -22.31 33.09 7.46
N SER A 168 -21.15 33.76 7.45
CA SER A 168 -21.08 35.20 7.73
C SER A 168 -21.71 36.07 6.64
N VAL A 169 -21.59 35.67 5.37
CA VAL A 169 -22.28 36.35 4.25
C VAL A 169 -23.80 36.10 4.34
N GLY A 170 -24.24 34.86 4.59
CA GLY A 170 -25.66 34.55 4.80
C GLY A 170 -26.28 35.28 6.00
N GLY A 171 -25.50 35.58 7.05
CA GLY A 171 -25.93 36.36 8.21
C GLY A 171 -25.86 37.88 8.04
N THR A 172 -25.40 38.38 6.87
CA THR A 172 -25.23 39.82 6.61
C THR A 172 -25.84 40.31 5.29
N ASP A 173 -26.16 39.43 4.34
CA ASP A 173 -26.86 39.78 3.10
C ASP A 173 -28.21 39.03 2.99
N PRO A 174 -29.36 39.74 3.06
CA PRO A 174 -30.68 39.10 3.08
C PRO A 174 -31.13 38.57 1.71
N ARG A 175 -30.31 38.71 0.67
CA ARG A 175 -30.56 38.16 -0.68
C ARG A 175 -30.08 36.72 -0.85
N VAL A 176 -29.41 36.16 0.15
CA VAL A 176 -28.94 34.76 0.11
C VAL A 176 -30.14 33.83 0.32
N ASP A 177 -30.44 33.00 -0.68
CA ASP A 177 -31.54 32.03 -0.66
C ASP A 177 -31.22 30.75 0.11
N ALA A 178 -29.94 30.36 0.16
CA ALA A 178 -29.48 29.11 0.78
C ALA A 178 -28.03 29.21 1.26
N VAL A 179 -27.73 28.60 2.41
CA VAL A 179 -26.38 28.55 2.99
C VAL A 179 -25.93 27.11 3.15
N ALA A 180 -24.76 26.73 2.62
CA ALA A 180 -24.21 25.38 2.75
C ALA A 180 -22.76 25.41 3.28
N SER A 181 -22.56 25.06 4.55
CA SER A 181 -21.24 25.08 5.18
C SER A 181 -20.76 23.68 5.58
N ALA A 182 -19.48 23.42 5.43
CA ALA A 182 -18.85 22.16 5.85
C ALA A 182 -17.63 22.39 6.75
N ILE A 183 -17.44 21.50 7.72
CA ILE A 183 -16.25 21.39 8.60
C ILE A 183 -15.77 22.74 9.13
N THR A 184 -16.67 23.58 9.64
CA THR A 184 -16.37 24.98 9.99
C THR A 184 -16.64 25.29 11.46
N TRP A 185 -16.31 26.52 11.89
CA TRP A 185 -16.55 27.01 13.25
C TRP A 185 -17.82 27.85 13.37
N ASN A 186 -18.38 27.88 14.57
CA ASN A 186 -19.28 28.94 15.00
C ASN A 186 -18.47 30.11 15.58
N ASP A 187 -17.49 29.82 16.44
CA ASP A 187 -16.61 30.80 17.09
C ASP A 187 -15.15 30.33 17.01
N LEU A 188 -14.28 31.11 16.36
CA LEU A 188 -12.87 30.79 16.16
C LEU A 188 -12.05 30.92 17.45
N GLY A 189 -12.45 31.81 18.35
CA GLY A 189 -11.88 31.97 19.68
C GLY A 189 -12.13 30.72 20.52
N GLN A 190 -13.35 30.21 20.53
CA GLN A 190 -13.67 28.91 21.11
C GLN A 190 -12.87 27.80 20.42
N ALA A 191 -12.89 27.75 19.08
CA ALA A 191 -12.30 26.64 18.35
C ALA A 191 -10.78 26.49 18.58
N LEU A 192 -10.06 27.61 18.71
CA LEU A 192 -8.62 27.64 18.99
C LEU A 192 -8.30 27.59 20.49
N PHE A 193 -9.18 28.11 21.34
CA PHE A 193 -9.05 28.17 22.80
C PHE A 193 -10.29 27.60 23.51
N PRO A 194 -10.58 26.30 23.35
CA PRO A 194 -11.71 25.65 24.01
C PRO A 194 -11.64 25.80 25.54
N ASN A 195 -12.81 25.68 26.17
CA ASN A 195 -12.95 25.73 27.63
C ASN A 195 -12.50 27.08 28.25
N TYR A 196 -13.01 28.20 27.74
CA TYR A 196 -13.10 29.42 28.55
C TYR A 196 -14.36 29.38 29.43
N GLY A 197 -14.27 29.90 30.64
CA GLY A 197 -15.33 29.74 31.65
C GLY A 197 -16.28 30.93 31.75
N VAL A 198 -17.51 30.65 32.20
CA VAL A 198 -18.47 31.69 32.60
C VAL A 198 -18.68 31.65 34.11
N THR A 199 -18.40 32.77 34.77
CA THR A 199 -18.20 32.85 36.23
C THR A 199 -19.42 33.30 37.05
N SER A 200 -20.59 33.46 36.41
CA SER A 200 -21.81 34.00 37.04
C SER A 200 -23.00 33.05 36.91
N ASP A 201 -23.90 33.06 37.90
CA ASP A 201 -25.07 32.16 37.94
C ASP A 201 -25.97 32.30 36.72
N ALA A 202 -26.27 33.54 36.30
CA ALA A 202 -27.00 33.81 35.05
C ALA A 202 -26.25 33.30 33.80
N GLY A 203 -24.92 33.26 33.85
CA GLY A 203 -24.08 32.69 32.81
C GLY A 203 -24.01 31.16 32.83
N ARG A 204 -24.20 30.53 34.01
CA ARG A 204 -24.39 29.07 34.14
C ARG A 204 -25.72 28.64 33.51
N ASP A 205 -26.79 29.40 33.78
CA ASP A 205 -28.10 29.17 33.17
C ASP A 205 -28.09 29.45 31.64
N ALA A 206 -27.36 30.49 31.19
CA ALA A 206 -27.20 30.81 29.77
C ALA A 206 -26.38 29.76 29.00
N LEU A 207 -25.29 29.23 29.58
CA LEU A 207 -24.53 28.11 29.00
C LEU A 207 -25.36 26.82 28.92
N GLY A 208 -26.32 26.64 29.83
CA GLY A 208 -27.27 25.53 29.77
C GLY A 208 -28.22 25.58 28.58
N ALA A 209 -28.30 26.71 27.87
CA ALA A 209 -29.15 26.91 26.69
C ALA A 209 -28.35 27.18 25.41
N ILE A 210 -27.30 28.00 25.44
CA ILE A 210 -26.66 28.58 24.25
C ILE A 210 -25.14 28.43 24.29
N THR A 211 -24.53 28.28 23.11
CA THR A 211 -23.09 28.05 22.83
C THR A 211 -22.58 26.62 23.05
N THR A 212 -21.49 26.32 22.36
CA THR A 212 -20.86 25.01 22.14
C THR A 212 -20.75 24.13 23.39
N PRO A 213 -20.97 22.80 23.30
CA PRO A 213 -20.70 21.84 24.37
C PRO A 213 -19.40 22.02 25.17
N ALA A 214 -18.30 22.52 24.59
CA ALA A 214 -17.01 22.67 25.28
C ALA A 214 -16.86 23.91 26.20
N GLY A 215 -17.95 24.59 26.57
CA GLY A 215 -17.95 25.62 27.62
C GLY A 215 -18.02 25.00 29.02
N SER A 216 -17.08 25.33 29.92
CA SER A 216 -17.11 24.86 31.31
C SER A 216 -17.68 25.89 32.28
N VAL A 217 -18.36 25.39 33.31
CA VAL A 217 -18.84 26.15 34.47
C VAL A 217 -17.69 26.72 35.32
N TYR A 218 -16.48 26.19 35.14
CA TYR A 218 -15.27 26.60 35.85
C TYR A 218 -14.13 26.73 34.83
N GLY A 219 -13.78 27.95 34.43
CA GLY A 219 -12.80 28.16 33.38
C GLY A 219 -12.07 29.49 33.49
N GLY A 220 -10.74 29.44 33.40
CA GLY A 220 -9.90 30.60 33.08
C GLY A 220 -9.97 30.96 31.59
N PRO A 221 -8.98 31.69 31.05
CA PRO A 221 -8.86 31.89 29.60
C PRO A 221 -8.57 30.53 28.91
N GLY A 222 -9.15 30.25 27.75
CA GLY A 222 -9.18 28.90 27.16
C GLY A 222 -7.82 28.24 26.89
N VAL A 223 -7.83 26.94 26.60
CA VAL A 223 -6.60 26.15 26.36
C VAL A 223 -6.25 26.14 24.88
N LEU A 224 -5.15 26.79 24.51
CA LEU A 224 -4.69 26.87 23.11
C LEU A 224 -4.46 25.47 22.49
N LYS A 225 -5.14 25.18 21.37
CA LYS A 225 -4.85 24.07 20.44
C LYS A 225 -3.55 24.31 19.67
N ARG A 226 -2.41 24.32 20.37
CA ARG A 226 -1.10 24.72 19.84
C ARG A 226 -0.71 24.04 18.53
N GLY A 227 -1.00 22.74 18.37
CA GLY A 227 -0.70 22.02 17.13
C GLY A 227 -1.47 22.58 15.93
N TRP A 228 -2.79 22.71 16.08
CA TRP A 228 -3.67 23.25 15.04
C TRP A 228 -3.43 24.73 14.75
N ALA A 229 -3.30 25.56 15.78
CA ALA A 229 -3.01 26.98 15.61
C ALA A 229 -1.65 27.21 14.92
N GLY A 230 -0.64 26.39 15.23
CA GLY A 230 0.66 26.40 14.55
C GLY A 230 0.55 26.10 13.05
N VAL A 231 -0.32 25.17 12.65
CA VAL A 231 -0.60 24.89 11.22
C VAL A 231 -1.37 26.04 10.58
N PHE A 232 -2.42 26.53 11.23
CA PHE A 232 -3.30 27.58 10.71
C PHE A 232 -2.55 28.89 10.45
N PHE A 233 -1.89 29.44 11.47
CA PHE A 233 -1.08 30.66 11.32
C PHE A 233 0.23 30.44 10.56
N GLY A 234 0.76 29.21 10.54
CA GLY A 234 1.89 28.84 9.69
C GLY A 234 1.54 28.90 8.19
N ALA A 235 0.37 28.40 7.80
CA ALA A 235 -0.08 28.37 6.40
C ALA A 235 -0.26 29.79 5.82
N GLY A 236 -0.94 30.68 6.54
CA GLY A 236 -1.10 32.09 6.15
C GLY A 236 0.21 32.90 6.16
N SER A 237 1.28 32.34 6.75
CA SER A 237 2.61 32.96 6.77
C SER A 237 3.56 32.49 5.67
N ALA A 238 3.26 31.38 4.98
CA ALA A 238 4.24 30.67 4.14
C ALA A 238 4.09 30.89 2.61
N SER A 239 3.03 31.52 2.15
CA SER A 239 2.63 31.59 0.72
C SER A 239 3.36 32.70 -0.08
N GLY A 240 4.67 32.55 -0.27
CA GLY A 240 5.48 33.47 -1.10
C GLY A 240 6.55 32.81 -1.98
N ALA A 241 6.60 31.47 -2.06
CA ALA A 241 7.74 30.73 -2.61
C ALA A 241 7.47 29.92 -3.89
N SER A 242 6.35 30.16 -4.58
CA SER A 242 5.97 29.43 -5.80
C SER A 242 6.26 30.16 -7.11
N ASP A 243 6.55 31.47 -7.10
CA ASP A 243 6.85 32.23 -8.31
C ASP A 243 8.35 32.47 -8.48
N ASN A 244 9.03 31.50 -9.08
CA ASN A 244 10.50 31.48 -9.27
C ASN A 244 10.97 32.42 -10.41
N SER A 245 10.16 33.45 -10.76
CA SER A 245 10.37 34.40 -11.87
C SER A 245 10.61 35.84 -11.42
N SER A 246 10.29 36.21 -10.17
CA SER A 246 10.42 37.57 -9.68
C SER A 246 11.71 37.75 -8.85
N THR A 247 12.67 38.54 -9.38
CA THR A 247 13.90 38.94 -8.66
C THR A 247 13.69 40.10 -7.69
N THR A 248 12.44 40.36 -7.31
CA THR A 248 12.04 41.43 -6.40
C THR A 248 11.48 40.77 -5.14
N PRO A 249 12.06 41.00 -3.95
CA PRO A 249 11.42 40.56 -2.71
C PRO A 249 9.99 41.10 -2.66
N PRO A 250 8.97 40.30 -2.26
CA PRO A 250 7.64 40.83 -2.06
C PRO A 250 7.72 41.99 -1.07
N GLU A 251 7.14 43.12 -1.46
CA GLU A 251 7.13 44.32 -0.64
C GLU A 251 6.39 43.99 0.65
N ALA A 252 7.07 44.10 1.79
CA ALA A 252 6.48 43.78 3.07
C ALA A 252 5.36 44.78 3.36
N ALA A 253 4.10 44.33 3.23
CA ALA A 253 2.96 44.99 3.84
C ALA A 253 3.35 45.29 5.30
N GLY A 254 3.19 46.54 5.74
CA GLY A 254 3.99 47.18 6.80
C GLY A 254 3.76 46.70 8.25
N GLY A 255 3.58 45.40 8.47
CA GLY A 255 3.46 44.75 9.77
C GLY A 255 4.80 44.31 10.38
N ALA A 256 4.72 43.77 11.60
CA ALA A 256 5.88 43.29 12.34
C ALA A 256 6.55 42.09 11.65
N PRO A 257 7.89 41.91 11.81
CA PRO A 257 8.58 40.76 11.24
C PRO A 257 8.02 39.44 11.79
N GLY A 258 7.45 38.63 10.89
CA GLY A 258 6.82 37.34 11.20
C GLY A 258 5.34 37.22 10.80
N CYS A 259 4.66 38.32 10.43
CA CYS A 259 3.21 38.31 10.20
C CYS A 259 2.72 37.74 8.86
N GLY A 260 3.61 37.50 7.90
CA GLY A 260 3.23 36.91 6.61
C GLY A 260 2.18 37.74 5.86
N ARG A 261 1.04 37.13 5.52
CA ARG A 261 -0.09 37.80 4.86
C ARG A 261 -1.24 38.19 5.81
N PHE A 262 -1.12 37.95 7.11
CA PHE A 262 -2.16 38.32 8.09
C PHE A 262 -2.20 39.82 8.37
N ALA A 263 -3.38 40.34 8.69
CA ALA A 263 -3.52 41.67 9.25
C ALA A 263 -2.75 41.78 10.59
N PRO A 264 -2.05 42.90 10.88
CA PRO A 264 -1.11 43.00 12.00
C PRO A 264 -1.71 42.66 13.38
N GLU A 265 -2.97 43.02 13.59
CA GLU A 265 -3.76 42.78 14.80
C GLU A 265 -3.86 41.29 15.15
N PHE A 266 -4.22 40.44 14.17
CA PHE A 266 -4.32 39.00 14.35
C PHE A 266 -2.95 38.35 14.58
N CYS A 267 -1.94 38.79 13.81
CA CYS A 267 -0.57 38.31 13.97
C CYS A 267 -0.01 38.57 15.37
N ALA A 268 -0.13 39.81 15.86
CA ALA A 268 0.41 40.21 17.16
C ALA A 268 -0.29 39.48 18.31
N ALA A 269 -1.63 39.42 18.27
CA ALA A 269 -2.43 38.78 19.29
C ALA A 269 -2.24 37.25 19.31
N TYR A 270 -2.15 36.59 18.14
CA TYR A 270 -1.77 35.19 18.08
C TYR A 270 -0.35 34.95 18.60
N GLY A 271 0.62 35.77 18.20
CA GLY A 271 2.03 35.63 18.58
C GLY A 271 2.25 35.67 20.10
N GLU A 272 1.50 36.50 20.83
CA GLU A 272 1.47 36.48 22.29
C GLU A 272 0.90 35.15 22.81
N SER A 273 -0.30 34.77 22.34
CA SER A 273 -0.99 33.56 22.81
C SER A 273 -0.20 32.26 22.53
N ALA A 274 0.57 32.21 21.44
CA ALA A 274 1.41 31.08 21.07
C ALA A 274 2.61 30.88 22.03
N VAL A 275 3.05 31.95 22.71
CA VAL A 275 4.12 31.91 23.71
C VAL A 275 3.56 31.64 25.11
N THR A 276 2.44 32.26 25.48
CA THR A 276 1.83 32.13 26.82
C THR A 276 0.99 30.85 26.96
N GLY A 277 0.46 30.32 25.86
CA GLY A 277 -0.59 29.29 25.86
C GLY A 277 -1.96 29.81 26.31
N VAL A 278 -2.13 31.14 26.37
CA VAL A 278 -3.28 31.83 26.96
C VAL A 278 -3.71 32.96 26.01
N PRO A 279 -4.99 33.04 25.61
CA PRO A 279 -5.49 34.16 24.82
C PRO A 279 -5.68 35.41 25.68
N SER A 280 -5.45 36.59 25.10
CA SER A 280 -5.88 37.86 25.71
C SER A 280 -7.39 38.05 25.56
N PRO A 281 -8.05 38.82 26.45
CA PRO A 281 -9.46 39.20 26.28
C PRO A 281 -9.73 39.88 24.93
N GLU A 282 -8.78 40.70 24.47
CA GLU A 282 -8.83 41.39 23.19
C GLU A 282 -8.77 40.42 22.00
N LEU A 283 -7.93 39.37 22.07
CA LEU A 283 -7.88 38.32 21.06
C LEU A 283 -9.20 37.53 20.98
N LEU A 284 -9.77 37.15 22.13
CA LEU A 284 -11.04 36.42 22.13
C LEU A 284 -12.17 37.29 21.55
N ALA A 285 -12.27 38.55 21.99
CA ALA A 285 -13.27 39.47 21.46
C ALA A 285 -13.13 39.70 19.95
N LEU A 286 -11.89 39.82 19.45
CA LEU A 286 -11.60 39.95 18.02
C LEU A 286 -12.00 38.70 17.23
N LEU A 287 -11.59 37.50 17.69
CA LEU A 287 -11.92 36.24 17.04
C LEU A 287 -13.43 35.97 17.02
N THR A 288 -14.15 36.21 18.13
CA THR A 288 -15.61 36.08 18.20
C THR A 288 -16.31 37.07 17.28
N ALA A 289 -15.88 38.34 17.25
CA ALA A 289 -16.48 39.38 16.40
C ALA A 289 -16.30 39.11 14.90
N HIS A 290 -15.25 38.40 14.51
CA HIS A 290 -14.98 37.97 13.14
C HIS A 290 -15.47 36.54 12.85
N SER A 291 -16.28 35.93 13.73
CA SER A 291 -16.80 34.57 13.53
C SER A 291 -18.29 34.56 13.20
N PRO A 292 -18.81 33.47 12.58
CA PRO A 292 -20.24 33.29 12.34
C PRO A 292 -21.13 33.53 13.57
N ALA A 293 -20.64 33.25 14.78
CA ALA A 293 -21.31 33.55 16.05
C ALA A 293 -21.80 35.00 16.18
N ALA A 294 -21.17 35.97 15.51
CA ALA A 294 -21.59 37.37 15.54
C ALA A 294 -22.85 37.66 14.70
N VAL A 295 -23.19 36.79 13.72
CA VAL A 295 -24.21 37.08 12.69
C VAL A 295 -25.14 35.91 12.35
N ALA A 296 -24.87 34.69 12.81
CA ALA A 296 -25.67 33.51 12.45
C ALA A 296 -27.12 33.58 12.94
N SER A 297 -27.40 34.34 14.01
CA SER A 297 -28.77 34.64 14.47
C SER A 297 -29.56 35.56 13.53
N ASN A 298 -28.97 36.03 12.43
CA ASN A 298 -29.66 36.78 11.37
C ASN A 298 -29.98 35.90 10.15
N ILE A 299 -29.49 34.65 10.10
CA ILE A 299 -29.70 33.76 8.95
C ILE A 299 -31.14 33.25 8.99
N THR A 300 -31.96 33.73 8.05
CA THR A 300 -33.33 33.21 7.82
C THR A 300 -33.42 32.27 6.63
N ALA A 301 -32.36 32.19 5.82
CA ALA A 301 -32.25 31.26 4.70
C ALA A 301 -32.10 29.80 5.21
N PRO A 302 -32.70 28.81 4.53
CA PRO A 302 -32.39 27.41 4.77
C PRO A 302 -30.89 27.17 4.81
N THR A 303 -30.42 26.47 5.84
CA THR A 303 -28.99 26.27 6.09
C THR A 303 -28.62 24.79 6.27
N LEU A 304 -27.61 24.33 5.53
CA LEU A 304 -26.96 23.03 5.73
C LEU A 304 -25.65 23.18 6.49
N LEU A 305 -25.48 22.37 7.55
CA LEU A 305 -24.26 22.27 8.34
C LEU A 305 -23.69 20.83 8.23
N VAL A 306 -22.52 20.69 7.60
CA VAL A 306 -21.89 19.38 7.32
C VAL A 306 -20.60 19.20 8.11
N GLN A 307 -20.66 18.54 9.27
CA GLN A 307 -19.50 18.40 10.16
C GLN A 307 -18.86 17.01 10.12
N GLY A 308 -17.52 16.97 10.18
CA GLY A 308 -16.75 15.74 10.24
C GLY A 308 -16.69 15.17 11.66
N VAL A 309 -16.88 13.85 11.81
CA VAL A 309 -16.73 13.18 13.12
C VAL A 309 -15.26 12.96 13.53
N GLN A 310 -14.33 13.19 12.59
CA GLN A 310 -12.87 13.17 12.79
C GLN A 310 -12.30 14.58 12.56
N ASP A 311 -12.85 15.57 13.27
CA ASP A 311 -12.41 16.96 13.21
C ASP A 311 -12.11 17.51 14.61
N THR A 312 -10.82 17.52 14.98
CA THR A 312 -10.36 18.08 16.26
C THR A 312 -10.03 19.57 16.17
N LEU A 313 -9.99 20.15 14.96
CA LEU A 313 -9.87 21.59 14.73
C LEU A 313 -11.21 22.27 15.03
N PHE A 314 -12.26 21.87 14.30
CA PHE A 314 -13.62 22.36 14.44
C PHE A 314 -14.54 21.17 14.76
N GLY A 315 -14.80 20.90 16.03
CA GLY A 315 -15.56 19.73 16.46
C GLY A 315 -17.05 19.80 16.13
N LEU A 316 -17.77 18.72 16.42
CA LEU A 316 -19.24 18.66 16.29
C LEU A 316 -19.96 19.73 17.12
N ASP A 317 -19.31 20.24 18.17
CA ASP A 317 -19.76 21.33 19.02
C ASP A 317 -19.93 22.67 18.27
N GLN A 318 -19.18 22.89 17.19
CA GLN A 318 -19.29 24.10 16.36
C GLN A 318 -20.57 24.10 15.53
N ALA A 319 -20.81 23.02 14.79
CA ALA A 319 -22.03 22.87 14.00
C ALA A 319 -23.28 22.86 14.89
N ASP A 320 -23.19 22.27 16.09
CA ASP A 320 -24.25 22.31 17.10
C ASP A 320 -24.60 23.74 17.56
N ALA A 321 -23.58 24.56 17.86
CA ALA A 321 -23.79 25.95 18.27
C ALA A 321 -24.39 26.81 17.14
N THR A 322 -23.90 26.66 15.91
CA THR A 322 -24.50 27.33 14.73
C THR A 322 -25.94 26.87 14.49
N ALA A 323 -26.23 25.56 14.60
CA ALA A 323 -27.57 25.03 14.41
C ALA A 323 -28.58 25.64 15.39
N ARG A 324 -28.24 25.66 16.69
CA ARG A 324 -29.06 26.29 17.72
C ARG A 324 -29.24 27.78 17.47
N GLN A 325 -28.17 28.51 17.17
CA GLN A 325 -28.23 29.96 16.97
C GLN A 325 -29.14 30.38 15.79
N ILE A 326 -29.16 29.60 14.71
CA ILE A 326 -30.04 29.83 13.55
C ILE A 326 -31.49 29.42 13.89
N ALA A 327 -31.68 28.25 14.52
CA ALA A 327 -33.01 27.75 14.89
C ALA A 327 -33.71 28.64 15.93
N ASP A 328 -32.97 29.16 16.93
CA ASP A 328 -33.48 30.11 17.93
C ASP A 328 -33.92 31.45 17.30
N ALA A 329 -33.35 31.82 16.16
CA ALA A 329 -33.77 32.96 15.35
C ALA A 329 -34.95 32.65 14.40
N GLY A 330 -35.37 31.37 14.31
CA GLY A 330 -36.45 30.90 13.43
C GLY A 330 -36.01 30.52 12.02
N GLY A 331 -34.71 30.35 11.77
CA GLY A 331 -34.18 29.80 10.51
C GLY A 331 -34.29 28.27 10.44
N ASP A 332 -34.35 27.73 9.23
CA ASP A 332 -34.41 26.28 8.98
C ASP A 332 -33.00 25.68 8.85
N VAL A 333 -32.73 24.56 9.53
CA VAL A 333 -31.38 23.98 9.63
C VAL A 333 -31.38 22.47 9.43
N GLU A 334 -30.62 22.01 8.44
CA GLU A 334 -30.25 20.61 8.26
C GLU A 334 -28.83 20.35 8.78
N VAL A 335 -28.66 19.30 9.60
CA VAL A 335 -27.33 18.90 10.12
C VAL A 335 -26.90 17.54 9.56
N ARG A 336 -25.66 17.46 9.07
CA ARG A 336 -25.06 16.24 8.52
C ARG A 336 -23.75 15.95 9.23
N TRP A 337 -23.63 14.79 9.87
CA TRP A 337 -22.35 14.28 10.35
C TRP A 337 -21.82 13.19 9.40
N PHE A 338 -20.54 13.27 9.03
CA PHE A 338 -19.93 12.32 8.09
C PHE A 338 -18.56 11.83 8.58
N GLY A 339 -18.16 10.65 8.09
CA GLY A 339 -16.80 10.13 8.28
C GLY A 339 -15.79 11.00 7.53
N GLY A 340 -15.04 11.83 8.24
CA GLY A 340 -14.14 12.85 7.68
C GLY A 340 -13.93 14.01 8.66
N GLY A 341 -13.33 15.10 8.20
CA GLY A 341 -12.88 16.23 9.02
C GLY A 341 -11.40 16.57 8.80
N HIS A 342 -10.90 17.64 9.42
CA HIS A 342 -9.52 18.11 9.22
C HIS A 342 -8.44 17.07 9.58
N ASP A 343 -8.67 16.18 10.57
CA ASP A 343 -7.73 15.09 10.89
C ASP A 343 -7.73 13.96 9.85
N ALA A 344 -8.77 13.90 9.01
CA ALA A 344 -8.99 12.91 7.95
C ALA A 344 -8.75 13.45 6.52
N GLY A 345 -8.29 14.70 6.39
CA GLY A 345 -7.98 15.34 5.10
C GLY A 345 -9.00 16.39 4.61
N GLY A 346 -9.97 16.78 5.45
CA GLY A 346 -10.96 17.81 5.14
C GLY A 346 -12.33 17.25 4.75
N THR A 347 -12.98 17.85 3.76
CA THR A 347 -14.23 17.32 3.20
C THR A 347 -13.95 16.10 2.32
N ASN A 348 -15.00 15.39 1.96
CA ASN A 348 -14.94 14.32 0.97
C ASN A 348 -16.19 14.37 0.09
N GLY A 349 -16.23 13.54 -0.95
CA GLY A 349 -17.37 13.49 -1.87
C GLY A 349 -18.75 13.29 -1.23
N SER A 350 -18.84 12.75 0.01
CA SER A 350 -20.14 12.66 0.72
C SER A 350 -20.56 13.97 1.39
N ALA A 351 -19.63 14.84 1.76
CA ALA A 351 -19.91 16.18 2.26
C ALA A 351 -20.21 17.14 1.09
N ASP A 352 -19.39 17.09 0.06
CA ASP A 352 -19.51 17.88 -1.16
C ASP A 352 -20.85 17.60 -1.87
N ASN A 353 -21.21 16.31 -2.04
CA ASN A 353 -22.52 15.94 -2.58
C ASN A 353 -23.68 16.39 -1.67
N ALA A 354 -23.52 16.40 -0.34
CA ALA A 354 -24.59 16.86 0.55
C ALA A 354 -24.86 18.37 0.39
N MET A 355 -23.80 19.20 0.24
CA MET A 355 -23.96 20.62 -0.07
C MET A 355 -24.60 20.83 -1.45
N LYS A 356 -24.16 20.07 -2.46
CA LYS A 356 -24.72 20.09 -3.81
C LYS A 356 -26.22 19.73 -3.83
N ASP A 357 -26.59 18.59 -3.26
CA ASP A 357 -27.98 18.09 -3.21
C ASP A 357 -28.91 19.07 -2.46
N PHE A 358 -28.39 19.76 -1.45
CA PHE A 358 -29.12 20.80 -0.70
C PHE A 358 -29.31 22.09 -1.51
N LEU A 359 -28.24 22.62 -2.11
CA LEU A 359 -28.31 23.80 -2.98
C LEU A 359 -29.29 23.56 -4.14
N ASP A 360 -29.32 22.36 -4.69
CA ASP A 360 -30.29 21.92 -5.69
C ASP A 360 -31.75 22.06 -5.20
N ALA A 361 -32.07 21.41 -4.09
CA ALA A 361 -33.40 21.40 -3.51
C ALA A 361 -33.93 22.82 -3.21
N HIS A 362 -33.08 23.73 -2.71
CA HIS A 362 -33.50 25.07 -2.29
C HIS A 362 -33.44 26.13 -3.41
N LEU A 363 -32.46 26.08 -4.31
CA LEU A 363 -32.32 27.08 -5.37
C LEU A 363 -33.13 26.74 -6.63
N ARG A 364 -33.28 25.46 -6.98
CA ARG A 364 -34.02 25.03 -8.18
C ARG A 364 -35.40 24.44 -7.88
N GLY A 365 -35.63 23.99 -6.64
CA GLY A 365 -36.90 23.38 -6.22
C GLY A 365 -37.04 21.90 -6.61
N GLU A 366 -35.96 21.25 -7.09
CA GLU A 366 -35.95 19.83 -7.44
C GLU A 366 -35.93 18.96 -6.17
N THR A 367 -37.12 18.63 -5.67
CA THR A 367 -37.35 17.97 -4.38
C THR A 367 -37.69 16.48 -4.51
N ASP A 368 -36.83 15.71 -5.19
CA ASP A 368 -37.07 14.27 -5.44
C ASP A 368 -36.70 13.36 -4.24
N SER A 369 -36.38 13.94 -3.07
CA SER A 369 -36.23 13.24 -1.79
C SER A 369 -36.38 14.17 -0.60
N ALA A 370 -37.33 13.87 0.29
CA ALA A 370 -37.32 14.44 1.64
C ALA A 370 -36.02 14.01 2.34
N VAL A 371 -35.13 14.97 2.62
CA VAL A 371 -33.91 14.75 3.37
C VAL A 371 -34.26 14.91 4.86
N ALA A 372 -33.85 13.96 5.69
CA ALA A 372 -34.18 14.00 7.12
C ALA A 372 -33.41 15.15 7.80
N PRO A 373 -34.00 15.95 8.71
CA PRO A 373 -33.31 17.10 9.34
C PRO A 373 -31.95 16.74 9.94
N PHE A 374 -31.77 15.53 10.49
CA PHE A 374 -30.47 15.01 10.90
C PHE A 374 -30.07 13.72 10.18
N ALA A 375 -28.84 13.67 9.69
CA ALA A 375 -28.20 12.45 9.19
C ALA A 375 -26.77 12.33 9.72
N TYR A 376 -26.35 11.14 10.10
CA TYR A 376 -25.03 10.93 10.72
C TYR A 376 -24.40 9.59 10.34
N THR A 377 -23.08 9.51 10.39
CA THR A 377 -22.32 8.27 10.29
C THR A 377 -22.00 7.75 11.70
N LEU A 378 -22.42 6.52 12.01
CA LEU A 378 -21.93 5.80 13.19
C LEU A 378 -20.59 5.11 12.89
N GLU A 379 -19.55 5.48 13.63
CA GLU A 379 -18.27 4.76 13.69
C GLU A 379 -18.33 3.59 14.69
N GLY A 380 -17.38 2.65 14.66
CA GLY A 380 -17.31 1.55 15.63
C GLY A 380 -16.13 0.59 15.40
N SER A 381 -15.68 -0.08 16.47
CA SER A 381 -14.46 -0.92 16.44
C SER A 381 -14.66 -2.29 15.77
N ALA A 382 -13.57 -2.78 15.15
CA ALA A 382 -13.58 -3.95 14.27
C ALA A 382 -13.59 -5.29 15.04
N ALA A 383 -14.77 -5.73 15.49
CA ALA A 383 -14.98 -7.04 16.10
C ALA A 383 -16.06 -7.86 15.34
N GLY A 384 -15.66 -8.48 14.22
CA GLY A 384 -16.52 -9.38 13.45
C GLY A 384 -16.33 -9.24 11.94
N GLN A 385 -16.33 -10.37 11.21
CA GLN A 385 -16.10 -10.40 9.76
C GLN A 385 -17.32 -9.92 8.94
N GLN A 386 -17.65 -8.64 9.03
CA GLN A 386 -18.46 -7.96 8.01
C GLN A 386 -17.77 -6.65 7.64
N ARG A 387 -17.67 -6.37 6.33
CA ARG A 387 -17.01 -5.18 5.80
C ARG A 387 -17.64 -3.94 6.41
N SER A 388 -16.86 -3.16 7.16
CA SER A 388 -17.26 -1.84 7.64
C SER A 388 -17.71 -0.99 6.46
N ARG A 389 -19.02 -0.77 6.38
CA ARG A 389 -19.57 0.45 5.82
C ARG A 389 -20.06 1.23 7.02
N ASP A 390 -19.47 2.39 7.23
CA ASP A 390 -20.04 3.52 7.93
C ASP A 390 -21.57 3.48 7.80
N ARG A 391 -22.26 3.25 8.92
CA ARG A 391 -23.71 3.14 8.88
C ARG A 391 -24.27 4.54 8.85
N ARG A 392 -24.72 4.96 7.67
CA ARG A 392 -25.43 6.22 7.50
C ARG A 392 -26.84 6.09 8.09
N MET A 393 -27.03 6.82 9.19
CA MET A 393 -28.26 6.91 9.96
C MET A 393 -28.99 8.21 9.58
N THR A 394 -30.31 8.22 9.76
CA THR A 394 -31.15 9.42 9.66
C THR A 394 -32.10 9.45 10.86
N ALA A 395 -32.24 10.60 11.50
CA ALA A 395 -33.21 10.85 12.56
C ALA A 395 -34.17 11.97 12.13
N ALA A 396 -35.37 12.00 12.74
CA ALA A 396 -36.38 13.00 12.43
C ALA A 396 -35.96 14.41 12.84
N ASP A 397 -35.20 14.55 13.93
CA ASP A 397 -34.81 15.81 14.53
C ASP A 397 -33.30 15.82 14.81
N TYR A 398 -32.69 17.00 14.87
CA TYR A 398 -31.31 17.17 15.33
C TYR A 398 -31.27 17.22 16.86
N PRO A 399 -30.48 16.38 17.56
CA PRO A 399 -30.47 16.29 19.03
C PRO A 399 -30.11 17.58 19.77
N GLY A 400 -29.45 18.54 19.10
CA GLY A 400 -29.09 19.83 19.67
C GLY A 400 -30.23 20.86 19.64
N LEU A 401 -31.30 20.66 18.87
CA LEU A 401 -32.43 21.59 18.85
C LEU A 401 -33.44 21.25 19.95
N ALA A 402 -33.89 22.26 20.69
CA ALA A 402 -35.02 22.12 21.58
C ALA A 402 -36.31 21.95 20.76
N SER A 403 -37.10 20.93 21.07
CA SER A 403 -38.42 20.72 20.46
C SER A 403 -39.51 20.68 21.54
N ASP A 404 -40.72 21.11 21.21
CA ASP A 404 -41.91 20.92 22.06
C ASP A 404 -42.37 19.45 22.16
N GLN A 405 -41.69 18.54 21.44
CA GLN A 405 -41.88 17.09 21.47
C GLN A 405 -40.84 16.45 22.42
N PRO A 406 -41.06 15.19 22.88
CA PRO A 406 -40.00 14.44 23.55
C PRO A 406 -38.79 14.31 22.63
N SER A 407 -37.60 14.71 23.10
CA SER A 407 -36.36 14.59 22.32
C SER A 407 -36.12 13.14 21.89
N SER A 408 -35.73 12.95 20.63
CA SER A 408 -35.22 11.65 20.12
C SER A 408 -33.84 11.27 20.69
N THR A 409 -33.29 12.12 21.56
CA THR A 409 -32.10 11.91 22.38
C THR A 409 -32.47 11.27 23.72
N GLU A 410 -31.91 10.08 24.00
CA GLU A 410 -31.91 9.46 25.33
C GLU A 410 -30.58 9.76 26.03
N GLU A 411 -30.62 10.20 27.30
CA GLU A 411 -29.44 10.30 28.15
C GLU A 411 -29.23 9.01 28.95
N VAL A 412 -28.27 8.19 28.52
CA VAL A 412 -27.95 6.90 29.13
C VAL A 412 -26.90 7.07 30.24
N PRO A 413 -27.20 6.77 31.51
CA PRO A 413 -26.23 6.81 32.59
C PRO A 413 -25.34 5.57 32.58
N VAL A 414 -24.03 5.75 32.43
CA VAL A 414 -23.02 4.69 32.49
C VAL A 414 -22.28 4.77 33.83
N PRO A 415 -22.46 3.81 34.76
CA PRO A 415 -21.74 3.79 36.03
C PRO A 415 -20.23 3.62 35.81
N LEU A 416 -19.43 4.44 36.51
CA LEU A 416 -17.97 4.39 36.48
C LEU A 416 -17.40 4.03 37.85
N SER A 417 -16.22 3.41 37.86
CA SER A 417 -15.44 3.14 39.07
C SER A 417 -13.97 3.53 38.88
N PRO A 418 -13.30 4.06 39.92
CA PRO A 418 -11.89 4.43 39.83
C PRO A 418 -11.03 3.18 39.58
N SER A 419 -10.04 3.33 38.70
CA SER A 419 -9.17 2.24 38.25
C SER A 419 -7.75 2.39 38.80
N GLY A 420 -7.02 1.28 38.91
CA GLY A 420 -5.62 1.29 39.35
C GLY A 420 -5.44 1.58 40.85
N SER A 421 -4.45 2.42 41.19
CA SER A 421 -4.00 2.70 42.56
C SER A 421 -4.79 3.85 43.22
N ALA A 422 -6.11 3.86 43.07
CA ALA A 422 -6.97 4.83 43.74
C ALA A 422 -7.06 4.56 45.26
N ASP A 423 -7.33 5.59 46.06
CA ASP A 423 -7.68 5.41 47.46
C ASP A 423 -9.03 4.67 47.55
N THR A 424 -9.05 3.52 48.21
CA THR A 424 -10.24 2.67 48.32
C THR A 424 -11.34 3.23 49.23
N THR A 425 -11.07 4.34 49.93
CA THR A 425 -12.01 5.02 50.83
C THR A 425 -12.62 6.28 50.24
N THR A 426 -11.88 7.03 49.41
CA THR A 426 -12.36 8.27 48.76
C THR A 426 -12.56 8.16 47.25
N GLY A 427 -12.00 7.13 46.60
CA GLY A 427 -11.97 6.99 45.15
C GLY A 427 -10.99 7.95 44.43
N GLU A 428 -10.20 8.70 45.21
CA GLU A 428 -9.26 9.70 44.71
C GLU A 428 -8.04 9.08 44.03
N GLN A 429 -7.60 9.69 42.94
CA GLN A 429 -6.40 9.34 42.19
C GLN A 429 -5.48 10.56 42.09
N THR A 430 -4.21 10.38 42.51
CA THR A 430 -3.19 11.42 42.46
C THR A 430 -2.42 11.36 41.14
N ILE A 431 -2.39 12.47 40.41
CA ILE A 431 -1.73 12.60 39.10
C ILE A 431 -0.71 13.74 39.12
N ILE A 432 0.38 13.56 38.37
CA ILE A 432 1.53 14.48 38.38
C ILE A 432 1.80 15.00 36.98
N ARG A 433 1.88 16.32 36.82
CA ARG A 433 2.49 16.96 35.66
C ARG A 433 4.02 16.95 35.85
N PRO A 434 4.80 16.28 34.99
CA PRO A 434 6.25 16.24 35.12
C PRO A 434 6.89 17.61 34.81
N PRO A 435 8.10 17.90 35.32
CA PRO A 435 8.83 19.12 34.97
C PRO A 435 9.01 19.27 33.45
N GLY A 436 8.69 20.44 32.92
CA GLY A 436 8.72 20.71 31.47
C GLY A 436 7.58 20.05 30.68
N ALA A 437 6.55 19.52 31.36
CA ALA A 437 5.43 18.78 30.77
C ALA A 437 5.89 17.66 29.80
N SER A 438 6.99 16.96 30.14
CA SER A 438 7.59 15.91 29.32
C SER A 438 7.97 14.68 30.17
N PRO A 439 7.71 13.43 29.71
CA PRO A 439 7.03 13.08 28.46
C PRO A 439 5.53 13.44 28.50
N SER A 440 4.94 13.64 27.32
CA SER A 440 3.53 14.03 27.11
C SER A 440 2.86 13.14 26.07
N ALA A 441 1.59 12.80 26.29
CA ALA A 441 0.78 11.97 25.40
C ALA A 441 0.44 12.70 24.08
N ILE A 442 0.07 11.94 23.04
CA ILE A 442 -0.32 12.47 21.72
C ILE A 442 -1.73 11.98 21.40
N SER A 443 -2.75 12.84 21.58
CA SER A 443 -4.14 12.49 21.21
C SER A 443 -4.41 12.58 19.71
N SER A 444 -3.89 13.62 19.06
CA SER A 444 -4.07 13.91 17.64
C SER A 444 -2.81 14.57 17.05
N VAL A 445 -2.68 14.49 15.73
CA VAL A 445 -1.64 15.17 14.95
C VAL A 445 -2.32 15.78 13.73
N PRO A 446 -2.29 17.12 13.55
CA PRO A 446 -2.98 17.80 12.46
C PRO A 446 -2.75 17.15 11.08
N GLY A 447 -3.84 16.83 10.39
CA GLY A 447 -3.83 16.23 9.05
C GLY A 447 -3.29 14.79 8.96
N LEU A 448 -2.97 14.14 10.08
CA LEU A 448 -2.39 12.79 10.14
C LEU A 448 -3.20 11.83 11.02
N GLY A 449 -4.48 12.12 11.30
CA GLY A 449 -5.34 11.29 12.17
C GLY A 449 -5.48 9.84 11.69
N SER A 450 -5.61 9.64 10.38
CA SER A 450 -5.66 8.29 9.75
C SER A 450 -4.34 7.52 9.84
N VAL A 451 -3.20 8.23 9.84
CA VAL A 451 -1.87 7.63 10.05
C VAL A 451 -1.70 7.28 11.53
N LEU A 452 -2.08 8.18 12.44
CA LEU A 452 -2.02 7.95 13.88
C LEU A 452 -2.90 6.76 14.29
N SER A 453 -4.15 6.66 13.79
CA SER A 453 -5.04 5.52 14.07
C SER A 453 -4.51 4.20 13.52
N THR A 454 -3.79 4.23 12.40
CA THR A 454 -3.09 3.06 11.85
C THR A 454 -1.89 2.66 12.72
N LEU A 455 -1.14 3.63 13.27
CA LEU A 455 -0.02 3.36 14.17
C LEU A 455 -0.49 2.81 15.53
N THR A 456 -1.53 3.40 16.12
CA THR A 456 -2.14 2.91 17.39
C THR A 456 -2.86 1.57 17.24
N ALA A 457 -3.09 1.10 16.01
CA ALA A 457 -3.51 -0.28 15.77
C ALA A 457 -2.42 -1.33 16.03
N THR A 458 -1.17 -0.91 16.25
CA THR A 458 -0.07 -1.77 16.71
C THR A 458 0.16 -1.61 18.21
N THR A 459 0.60 -2.68 18.89
CA THR A 459 0.90 -2.64 20.34
C THR A 459 1.98 -1.63 20.71
N ALA A 460 2.95 -1.39 19.81
CA ALA A 460 4.01 -0.38 20.01
C ALA A 460 3.49 1.05 19.81
N GLY A 461 2.67 1.30 18.79
CA GLY A 461 2.09 2.63 18.55
C GLY A 461 0.99 2.99 19.55
N ALA A 462 0.25 2.01 20.08
CA ALA A 462 -0.72 2.22 21.15
C ALA A 462 -0.05 2.81 22.41
N GLN A 463 1.19 2.42 22.73
CA GLN A 463 1.95 2.99 23.86
C GLN A 463 2.44 4.42 23.62
N LEU A 464 2.45 4.92 22.38
CA LEU A 464 2.86 6.30 22.04
C LEU A 464 1.69 7.31 22.11
N ALA A 465 0.45 6.84 21.95
CA ALA A 465 -0.75 7.68 22.02
C ALA A 465 -1.58 7.46 23.31
N ALA A 466 -1.25 6.45 24.12
CA ALA A 466 -1.88 6.22 25.42
C ALA A 466 -1.48 7.30 26.43
N ASP A 467 -2.40 7.61 27.35
CA ASP A 467 -2.09 8.44 28.51
C ASP A 467 -1.04 7.76 29.41
N ILE A 468 -0.15 8.58 29.96
CA ILE A 468 1.06 8.08 30.63
C ILE A 468 0.74 7.72 32.10
N PRO A 469 1.04 6.50 32.57
CA PRO A 469 0.79 6.10 33.96
C PRO A 469 1.39 7.07 34.99
N GLY A 470 0.59 7.46 35.99
CA GLY A 470 0.96 8.45 37.00
C GLY A 470 0.81 9.91 36.55
N GLN A 471 0.60 10.17 35.26
CA GLN A 471 0.20 11.48 34.72
C GLN A 471 -1.31 11.57 34.42
N SER A 472 -2.05 10.47 34.59
CA SER A 472 -3.47 10.34 34.28
C SER A 472 -4.25 9.55 35.33
N ALA A 473 -5.49 9.96 35.59
CA ALA A 473 -6.47 9.28 36.43
C ALA A 473 -7.52 8.62 35.52
N THR A 474 -7.98 7.42 35.85
CA THR A 474 -8.85 6.62 34.98
C THR A 474 -10.07 6.10 35.73
N PHE A 475 -11.24 6.22 35.11
CA PHE A 475 -12.53 5.84 35.66
C PHE A 475 -13.27 4.98 34.62
N THR A 476 -13.55 3.72 34.96
CA THR A 476 -13.94 2.70 33.98
C THR A 476 -15.29 2.08 34.34
N SER A 477 -16.11 1.77 33.34
CA SER A 477 -17.36 1.02 33.51
C SER A 477 -17.12 -0.47 33.73
N GLU A 478 -18.15 -1.21 34.15
CA GLU A 478 -18.19 -2.66 33.92
C GLU A 478 -18.34 -2.98 32.42
N PRO A 479 -18.05 -4.22 31.96
CA PRO A 479 -18.20 -4.58 30.57
C PRO A 479 -19.65 -4.40 30.15
N LEU A 480 -19.86 -3.72 29.02
CA LEU A 480 -21.20 -3.44 28.53
C LEU A 480 -21.92 -4.75 28.18
N THR A 481 -23.15 -4.90 28.68
CA THR A 481 -24.00 -6.09 28.44
C THR A 481 -24.80 -6.00 27.14
N ALA A 482 -24.72 -4.86 26.44
CA ALA A 482 -25.22 -4.61 25.10
C ALA A 482 -24.36 -3.48 24.47
N PRO A 483 -24.32 -3.34 23.13
CA PRO A 483 -23.61 -2.23 22.49
C PRO A 483 -24.19 -0.87 22.89
N LEU A 484 -23.33 0.11 23.15
CA LEU A 484 -23.71 1.48 23.50
C LEU A 484 -23.42 2.41 22.32
N SER A 485 -24.47 3.03 21.77
CA SER A 485 -24.35 4.03 20.70
C SER A 485 -24.24 5.43 21.31
N VAL A 486 -23.06 6.04 21.22
CA VAL A 486 -22.84 7.44 21.56
C VAL A 486 -23.14 8.29 20.32
N THR A 487 -24.01 9.30 20.44
CA THR A 487 -24.30 10.26 19.36
C THR A 487 -24.55 11.63 19.99
N GLY A 488 -23.48 12.40 20.19
CA GLY A 488 -23.49 13.68 20.89
C GLY A 488 -22.33 13.83 21.88
N ALA A 489 -22.41 14.87 22.72
CA ALA A 489 -21.41 15.20 23.73
C ALA A 489 -21.74 14.58 25.10
N SER A 490 -20.89 13.68 25.59
CA SER A 490 -21.06 13.04 26.91
C SER A 490 -20.66 13.98 28.06
N ARG A 491 -21.22 13.79 29.26
CA ARG A 491 -20.96 14.65 30.43
C ARG A 491 -20.52 13.85 31.66
N VAL A 492 -19.51 14.33 32.38
CA VAL A 492 -18.98 13.71 33.62
C VAL A 492 -18.75 14.75 34.72
N ASN A 493 -19.09 14.40 35.95
CA ASN A 493 -18.91 15.25 37.14
C ASN A 493 -17.69 14.81 37.93
N LEU A 494 -16.66 15.67 37.98
CA LEU A 494 -15.37 15.41 38.61
C LEU A 494 -15.20 16.26 39.88
N ARG A 495 -14.33 15.81 40.80
CA ARG A 495 -13.71 16.63 41.84
C ARG A 495 -12.24 16.79 41.53
N VAL A 496 -11.72 18.01 41.52
CA VAL A 496 -10.31 18.29 41.23
C VAL A 496 -9.73 19.26 42.26
N GLY A 497 -8.57 18.92 42.83
CA GLY A 497 -7.79 19.79 43.72
C GLY A 497 -6.30 19.72 43.43
N ALA A 498 -5.55 20.79 43.75
CA ALA A 498 -4.10 20.86 43.63
C ALA A 498 -3.41 20.77 45.00
N PHE A 499 -2.30 20.02 45.09
CA PHE A 499 -1.63 19.71 46.36
C PHE A 499 -0.21 20.28 46.48
N ALA A 500 0.51 20.47 45.36
CA ALA A 500 1.88 20.97 45.38
C ALA A 500 2.27 21.67 44.07
N GLY A 501 3.02 22.77 44.21
CA GLY A 501 3.45 23.65 43.11
C GLY A 501 2.53 24.87 42.94
N PRO A 502 3.04 26.01 42.44
CA PRO A 502 2.20 27.14 42.08
C PRO A 502 1.60 26.99 40.67
N GLN A 503 0.36 27.47 40.51
CA GLN A 503 -0.32 27.86 39.25
C GLN A 503 -0.94 26.79 38.32
N GLU A 504 -2.04 27.21 37.69
CA GLU A 504 -2.77 26.69 36.52
C GLU A 504 -2.93 25.15 36.36
N ALA A 505 -4.10 24.68 36.81
CA ALA A 505 -4.62 23.35 36.55
C ALA A 505 -5.24 23.25 35.14
N VAL A 506 -4.38 23.17 34.12
CA VAL A 506 -4.72 22.65 32.79
C VAL A 506 -4.70 21.11 32.82
N LEU A 507 -5.82 20.48 32.44
CA LEU A 507 -6.03 19.04 32.38
C LEU A 507 -6.70 18.65 31.05
N PHE A 508 -6.66 17.36 30.68
CA PHE A 508 -7.22 16.84 29.44
C PHE A 508 -8.13 15.65 29.74
N VAL A 509 -9.43 15.77 29.42
CA VAL A 509 -10.43 14.73 29.68
C VAL A 509 -10.79 14.03 28.37
N LYS A 510 -10.78 12.69 28.40
CA LYS A 510 -10.85 11.84 27.20
C LYS A 510 -11.85 10.70 27.42
N PHE A 511 -12.58 10.34 26.36
CA PHE A 511 -13.46 9.17 26.31
C PHE A 511 -12.74 8.04 25.55
N TYR A 512 -12.61 6.87 26.16
CA TYR A 512 -12.00 5.70 25.54
C TYR A 512 -12.98 4.52 25.44
N ASP A 513 -13.03 3.90 24.26
CA ASP A 513 -13.48 2.51 24.10
C ASP A 513 -12.33 1.57 24.49
N VAL A 514 -12.54 0.69 25.47
CA VAL A 514 -11.54 -0.27 25.96
C VAL A 514 -12.00 -1.70 25.68
N GLY A 515 -11.28 -2.36 24.77
CA GLY A 515 -11.55 -3.74 24.37
C GLY A 515 -11.22 -4.78 25.46
N PRO A 516 -11.75 -6.02 25.36
CA PRO A 516 -11.44 -7.12 26.28
C PRO A 516 -9.96 -7.54 26.33
N ASP A 517 -9.19 -7.17 25.31
CA ASP A 517 -7.74 -7.34 25.22
C ASP A 517 -6.95 -6.21 25.92
N GLY A 518 -7.65 -5.21 26.49
CA GLY A 518 -7.08 -4.03 27.11
C GLY A 518 -6.70 -2.92 26.13
N ARG A 519 -6.97 -3.07 24.83
CA ARG A 519 -6.68 -2.05 23.83
C ARG A 519 -7.64 -0.87 23.97
N ARG A 520 -7.09 0.34 24.05
CA ARG A 520 -7.84 1.60 24.12
C ARG A 520 -7.97 2.25 22.74
N THR A 521 -9.14 2.79 22.44
CA THR A 521 -9.44 3.56 21.22
C THR A 521 -10.04 4.89 21.63
N LEU A 522 -9.50 6.00 21.12
CA LEU A 522 -10.01 7.36 21.32
C LEU A 522 -10.87 7.76 20.10
N PRO A 523 -12.21 7.77 20.19
CA PRO A 523 -13.07 8.12 19.05
C PRO A 523 -12.76 9.53 18.54
N GLY A 524 -12.66 9.70 17.22
CA GLY A 524 -12.31 10.98 16.57
C GLY A 524 -10.96 11.61 16.96
N GLY A 525 -10.13 10.97 17.81
CA GLY A 525 -8.98 11.63 18.45
C GLY A 525 -9.36 12.74 19.44
N ALA A 526 -10.63 12.77 19.87
CA ALA A 526 -11.24 13.93 20.51
C ALA A 526 -10.87 14.07 22.01
N VAL A 527 -10.59 15.30 22.43
CA VAL A 527 -10.18 15.64 23.82
C VAL A 527 -10.92 16.90 24.29
N ALA A 528 -11.40 16.89 25.53
CA ALA A 528 -11.83 18.10 26.25
C ALA A 528 -10.67 18.64 27.09
N PRO A 529 -9.90 19.64 26.61
CA PRO A 529 -8.95 20.34 27.47
C PRO A 529 -9.73 21.25 28.44
N ILE A 530 -9.31 21.31 29.69
CA ILE A 530 -9.95 22.17 30.71
C ILE A 530 -8.88 23.01 31.44
N ARG A 531 -9.16 24.29 31.68
CA ARG A 531 -8.31 25.17 32.52
C ARG A 531 -9.11 25.64 33.74
N LEU A 532 -8.84 25.03 34.89
CA LEU A 532 -9.57 25.34 36.12
C LEU A 532 -9.09 26.67 36.76
N PRO A 533 -9.96 27.35 37.53
CA PRO A 533 -9.60 28.57 38.26
C PRO A 533 -8.59 28.32 39.39
N ASP A 534 -7.89 29.38 39.82
CA ASP A 534 -6.88 29.34 40.89
C ASP A 534 -7.42 28.81 42.24
N THR A 535 -8.72 28.84 42.48
CA THR A 535 -9.36 28.29 43.70
C THR A 535 -9.17 26.78 43.86
N VAL A 536 -8.74 26.07 42.80
CA VAL A 536 -8.30 24.66 42.87
C VAL A 536 -7.11 24.45 43.83
N ASN A 537 -6.35 25.51 44.14
CA ASN A 537 -5.26 25.50 45.12
C ASN A 537 -5.76 25.58 46.58
N ASP A 538 -7.01 26.01 46.80
CA ASP A 538 -7.62 26.12 48.14
C ASP A 538 -8.31 24.81 48.59
N GLY A 539 -8.49 23.85 47.66
CA GLY A 539 -9.02 22.51 47.92
C GLY A 539 -9.77 21.91 46.72
N PRO A 540 -10.26 20.66 46.82
CA PRO A 540 -10.98 20.02 45.72
C PRO A 540 -12.33 20.68 45.42
N ILE A 541 -12.47 21.19 44.19
CA ILE A 541 -13.71 21.80 43.66
C ILE A 541 -14.46 20.81 42.75
N PRO A 542 -15.81 20.84 42.72
CA PRO A 542 -16.58 20.12 41.71
C PRO A 542 -16.39 20.77 40.33
N VAL A 543 -16.34 19.96 39.28
CA VAL A 543 -16.18 20.37 37.88
C VAL A 543 -17.01 19.45 36.99
N THR A 544 -18.05 20.00 36.36
CA THR A 544 -18.74 19.32 35.25
C THR A 544 -17.92 19.51 33.98
N VAL A 545 -17.56 18.40 33.33
CA VAL A 545 -16.85 18.40 32.05
C VAL A 545 -17.74 17.79 30.98
N THR A 546 -17.96 18.56 29.92
CA THR A 546 -18.58 18.08 28.69
C THR A 546 -17.48 17.64 27.73
N LEU A 547 -17.53 16.38 27.31
CA LEU A 547 -16.63 15.79 26.34
C LEU A 547 -17.02 16.25 24.92
N PRO A 548 -16.09 16.24 23.95
CA PRO A 548 -16.44 16.59 22.58
C PRO A 548 -17.50 15.66 22.02
N GLY A 549 -18.33 16.16 21.10
CA GLY A 549 -19.33 15.33 20.44
C GLY A 549 -18.68 14.22 19.62
N ILE A 550 -19.18 12.99 19.76
CA ILE A 550 -18.77 11.83 18.95
C ILE A 550 -20.00 11.08 18.40
N SER A 551 -19.81 10.32 17.32
CA SER A 551 -20.81 9.38 16.80
C SER A 551 -20.20 7.99 16.65
N TYR A 552 -20.30 7.19 17.72
CA TYR A 552 -19.48 5.99 17.91
C TYR A 552 -20.26 4.89 18.63
N VAL A 553 -20.10 3.63 18.20
CA VAL A 553 -20.66 2.45 18.87
C VAL A 553 -19.58 1.73 19.65
N VAL A 554 -19.72 1.70 20.97
CA VAL A 554 -18.90 0.87 21.87
C VAL A 554 -19.51 -0.56 21.88
N PRO A 555 -18.77 -1.61 21.48
CA PRO A 555 -19.32 -2.97 21.39
C PRO A 555 -19.74 -3.59 22.72
N GLU A 556 -20.55 -4.64 22.65
CA GLU A 556 -20.81 -5.54 23.79
C GLU A 556 -19.49 -6.16 24.30
N GLY A 557 -19.34 -6.25 25.63
CA GLY A 557 -18.16 -6.78 26.30
C GLY A 557 -16.96 -5.82 26.38
N HIS A 558 -16.97 -4.70 25.68
CA HIS A 558 -16.02 -3.60 25.87
C HIS A 558 -16.38 -2.80 27.14
N ARG A 559 -15.47 -1.92 27.59
CA ARG A 559 -15.70 -0.97 28.68
C ARG A 559 -15.57 0.47 28.17
N VAL A 560 -16.31 1.38 28.79
CA VAL A 560 -16.08 2.83 28.63
C VAL A 560 -15.10 3.26 29.71
N GLU A 561 -14.08 4.04 29.33
CA GLU A 561 -13.15 4.67 30.27
C GLU A 561 -13.11 6.19 30.07
N VAL A 562 -13.25 6.94 31.16
CA VAL A 562 -12.91 8.37 31.22
C VAL A 562 -11.50 8.49 31.77
N SER A 563 -10.61 9.13 31.01
CA SER A 563 -9.25 9.46 31.43
C SER A 563 -9.11 10.96 31.65
N VAL A 564 -8.41 11.36 32.70
CA VAL A 564 -8.07 12.75 33.04
C VAL A 564 -6.56 12.85 33.14
N SER A 565 -5.89 13.41 32.12
CA SER A 565 -4.42 13.53 32.07
C SER A 565 -3.93 14.96 32.33
N THR A 566 -2.65 15.08 32.71
CA THR A 566 -1.99 16.37 33.00
C THR A 566 -1.16 16.94 31.84
N THR A 567 -1.00 16.16 30.77
CA THR A 567 -0.16 16.46 29.60
C THR A 567 -0.81 15.97 28.31
N ASP A 568 -0.79 16.80 27.27
CA ASP A 568 -1.07 16.41 25.89
C ASP A 568 -0.28 17.31 24.92
N GLN A 569 0.31 16.76 23.87
CA GLN A 569 1.18 17.51 22.94
C GLN A 569 0.41 18.41 21.97
N ALA A 570 -0.86 18.09 21.65
CA ALA A 570 -1.67 18.87 20.73
C ALA A 570 -2.02 20.27 21.27
N TYR A 571 -1.92 20.46 22.58
CA TYR A 571 -2.33 21.66 23.32
C TYR A 571 -1.14 22.40 23.95
N ALA A 572 -1.38 23.63 24.41
CA ALA A 572 -0.45 24.33 25.30
C ALA A 572 -0.60 23.83 26.74
N VAL A 573 0.50 23.36 27.33
CA VAL A 573 0.56 22.83 28.70
C VAL A 573 1.55 23.68 29.51
N PRO A 574 1.21 24.13 30.73
CA PRO A 574 2.15 24.84 31.59
C PRO A 574 3.35 23.94 31.96
N LEU A 575 4.56 24.49 31.90
CA LEU A 575 5.82 23.72 32.02
C LEU A 575 6.22 23.43 33.48
N GLN A 576 5.58 24.09 34.44
CA GLN A 576 5.81 23.93 35.87
C GLN A 576 5.30 22.55 36.32
N PRO A 577 6.08 21.80 37.15
CA PRO A 577 5.58 20.57 37.75
C PRO A 577 4.47 20.87 38.76
N ALA A 578 3.43 20.07 38.73
CA ALA A 578 2.25 20.21 39.58
C ALA A 578 1.69 18.83 39.97
N GLN A 579 1.03 18.75 41.11
CA GLN A 579 0.35 17.54 41.58
C GLN A 579 -1.12 17.83 41.84
N PHE A 580 -1.98 17.03 41.21
CA PHE A 580 -3.43 17.12 41.31
C PHE A 580 -4.01 15.83 41.90
N VAL A 581 -5.17 15.95 42.53
CA VAL A 581 -6.01 14.82 42.91
C VAL A 581 -7.33 14.95 42.15
N VAL A 582 -7.77 13.84 41.55
CA VAL A 582 -9.00 13.74 40.77
C VAL A 582 -9.85 12.60 41.32
N ALA A 583 -11.14 12.87 41.49
CA ALA A 583 -12.16 11.86 41.80
C ALA A 583 -13.43 12.12 40.97
N LEU A 584 -14.37 11.19 41.02
CA LEU A 584 -15.75 11.41 40.55
C LEU A 584 -16.52 12.16 41.65
N ASP A 585 -17.22 13.23 41.31
CA ASP A 585 -18.21 13.86 42.22
C ASP A 585 -19.50 13.03 42.23
N GLU A 586 -19.87 12.50 41.06
CA GLU A 586 -20.91 11.49 40.87
C GLU A 586 -20.35 10.33 40.04
N PRO A 587 -20.60 9.05 40.41
CA PRO A 587 -19.96 7.90 39.77
C PRO A 587 -20.63 7.49 38.43
N VAL A 588 -20.97 8.46 37.59
CA VAL A 588 -21.73 8.28 36.34
C VAL A 588 -21.15 9.15 35.23
N LEU A 589 -21.06 8.57 34.04
CA LEU A 589 -20.92 9.28 32.77
C LEU A 589 -22.29 9.32 32.09
N THR A 590 -22.80 10.51 31.78
CA THR A 590 -24.04 10.67 31.00
C THR A 590 -23.70 10.65 29.51
N VAL A 591 -24.30 9.71 28.78
CA VAL A 591 -24.02 9.45 27.36
C VAL A 591 -25.26 9.75 26.52
N PRO A 592 -25.23 10.71 25.57
CA PRO A 592 -26.35 10.93 24.66
C PRO A 592 -26.38 9.85 23.58
N MET A 593 -27.57 9.30 23.34
CA MET A 593 -27.88 8.36 22.26
C MET A 593 -29.05 8.92 21.44
N VAL A 594 -28.98 8.81 20.11
CA VAL A 594 -30.06 9.23 19.20
C VAL A 594 -30.61 8.01 18.46
N ASP A 595 -31.93 7.85 18.48
CA ASP A 595 -32.63 6.80 17.76
C ASP A 595 -32.73 7.13 16.25
N GLY A 596 -31.71 6.71 15.51
CA GLY A 596 -31.66 6.82 14.05
C GLY A 596 -32.16 5.57 13.32
N VAL A 597 -32.79 5.76 12.16
CA VAL A 597 -33.07 4.69 11.20
C VAL A 597 -31.88 4.53 10.26
N ALA A 598 -31.35 3.33 10.11
CA ALA A 598 -30.28 3.05 9.14
C ALA A 598 -30.81 3.17 7.71
N ARG A 599 -30.29 4.11 6.92
CA ARG A 599 -30.75 4.32 5.53
C ARG A 599 -30.15 3.24 4.64
N GLY A 600 -30.90 2.16 4.47
CA GLY A 600 -30.53 0.94 3.74
C GLY A 600 -30.39 1.08 2.22
N ASN A 601 -29.69 2.11 1.72
CA ASN A 601 -29.34 2.27 0.30
C ASN A 601 -28.22 1.28 -0.10
N SER A 602 -28.51 0.00 0.10
CA SER A 602 -27.92 -1.09 -0.67
C SER A 602 -28.61 -1.20 -2.02
N SER A 603 -28.60 -0.10 -2.79
CA SER A 603 -28.66 -0.22 -4.24
C SER A 603 -27.43 -1.04 -4.63
N VAL A 604 -27.66 -2.34 -4.83
CA VAL A 604 -26.63 -3.25 -5.32
C VAL A 604 -26.11 -2.63 -6.60
N PRO A 605 -24.81 -2.24 -6.68
CA PRO A 605 -24.36 -1.35 -7.74
C PRO A 605 -24.41 -2.12 -9.06
N ILE A 606 -25.48 -1.86 -9.83
CA ILE A 606 -25.87 -2.68 -10.98
C ILE A 606 -24.78 -2.58 -12.05
N ALA A 607 -24.20 -1.39 -12.26
CA ALA A 607 -23.12 -1.18 -13.22
C ALA A 607 -21.91 -2.11 -12.98
N PRO A 608 -21.24 -2.14 -11.82
CA PRO A 608 -20.14 -3.08 -11.58
C PRO A 608 -20.60 -4.55 -11.46
N LEU A 609 -21.83 -4.87 -11.04
CA LEU A 609 -22.31 -6.26 -11.12
C LEU A 609 -22.54 -6.73 -12.57
N VAL A 610 -23.07 -5.86 -13.44
CA VAL A 610 -23.20 -6.12 -14.88
C VAL A 610 -21.81 -6.17 -15.53
N GLY A 611 -20.87 -5.33 -15.10
CA GLY A 611 -19.46 -5.39 -15.49
C GLY A 611 -18.79 -6.70 -15.09
N ILE A 612 -18.92 -7.12 -13.84
CA ILE A 612 -18.44 -8.42 -13.34
C ILE A 612 -19.13 -9.57 -14.07
N GLY A 613 -20.44 -9.48 -14.34
CA GLY A 613 -21.19 -10.46 -15.12
C GLY A 613 -20.70 -10.56 -16.56
N ALA A 614 -20.48 -9.43 -17.23
CA ALA A 614 -19.94 -9.37 -18.59
C ALA A 614 -18.50 -9.89 -18.65
N ILE A 615 -17.65 -9.55 -17.67
CA ILE A 615 -16.30 -10.08 -17.54
C ILE A 615 -16.34 -11.59 -17.25
N ALA A 616 -17.22 -12.06 -16.35
CA ALA A 616 -17.38 -13.48 -16.06
C ALA A 616 -17.88 -14.28 -17.27
N VAL A 617 -18.81 -13.74 -18.05
CA VAL A 617 -19.27 -14.34 -19.32
C VAL A 617 -18.16 -14.28 -20.39
N ALA A 618 -17.41 -13.18 -20.49
CA ALA A 618 -16.28 -13.07 -21.40
C ALA A 618 -15.17 -14.06 -21.04
N VAL A 619 -14.80 -14.18 -19.76
CA VAL A 619 -13.84 -15.16 -19.23
C VAL A 619 -14.35 -16.58 -19.41
N ALA A 620 -15.61 -16.89 -19.07
CA ALA A 620 -16.19 -18.21 -19.30
C ALA A 620 -16.24 -18.59 -20.79
N THR A 621 -16.52 -17.63 -21.67
CA THR A 621 -16.48 -17.83 -23.13
C THR A 621 -15.03 -18.00 -23.61
N LEU A 622 -14.08 -17.24 -23.09
CA LEU A 622 -12.67 -17.31 -23.45
C LEU A 622 -12.01 -18.59 -22.92
N VAL A 623 -12.43 -19.07 -21.74
CA VAL A 623 -12.09 -20.38 -21.17
C VAL A 623 -12.75 -21.49 -21.98
N ALA A 624 -14.03 -21.42 -22.34
CA ALA A 624 -14.68 -22.42 -23.18
C ALA A 624 -14.02 -22.50 -24.57
N VAL A 625 -13.73 -21.35 -25.20
CA VAL A 625 -13.00 -21.27 -26.47
C VAL A 625 -11.56 -21.79 -26.33
N ASN A 626 -10.87 -21.50 -25.23
CA ASN A 626 -9.54 -22.06 -24.98
C ASN A 626 -9.56 -23.55 -24.63
N VAL A 627 -10.57 -24.07 -23.94
CA VAL A 627 -10.72 -25.52 -23.66
C VAL A 627 -11.07 -26.28 -24.95
N ILE A 628 -11.90 -25.71 -25.82
CA ILE A 628 -12.21 -26.29 -27.15
C ILE A 628 -11.00 -26.18 -28.10
N ARG A 629 -10.19 -25.11 -28.00
CA ARG A 629 -8.94 -24.97 -28.77
C ARG A 629 -7.79 -25.81 -28.21
N SER A 630 -7.66 -25.97 -26.89
CA SER A 630 -6.61 -26.77 -26.24
C SER A 630 -6.87 -28.25 -26.44
N ARG A 631 -8.11 -28.74 -26.32
CA ARG A 631 -8.51 -30.09 -26.74
C ARG A 631 -8.28 -30.38 -28.24
N ARG A 632 -7.98 -29.36 -29.06
CA ARG A 632 -7.59 -29.48 -30.48
C ARG A 632 -6.14 -29.06 -30.78
N ARG A 633 -5.36 -28.67 -29.77
CA ARG A 633 -3.91 -28.35 -29.87
C ARG A 633 -3.02 -29.23 -28.98
N LEU A 634 -3.58 -29.89 -27.97
CA LEU A 634 -2.96 -30.92 -27.13
C LEU A 634 -3.15 -32.35 -27.70
N VAL A 635 -3.24 -32.46 -29.01
CA VAL A 635 -2.56 -33.55 -29.71
C VAL A 635 -1.38 -32.88 -30.39
N ALA A 636 -0.29 -32.73 -29.65
CA ALA A 636 0.97 -32.28 -30.24
C ALA A 636 1.39 -33.29 -31.31
N GLU A 637 1.97 -32.83 -32.41
CA GLU A 637 2.61 -33.70 -33.39
C GLU A 637 3.70 -34.51 -32.70
N VAL A 638 3.35 -35.76 -32.38
CA VAL A 638 4.31 -36.82 -32.09
C VAL A 638 5.04 -37.06 -33.40
N ASP A 639 6.34 -36.83 -33.40
CA ASP A 639 7.16 -37.24 -34.53
C ASP A 639 7.31 -38.77 -34.44
N GLU A 640 6.55 -39.50 -35.26
CA GLU A 640 6.55 -40.97 -35.28
C GLU A 640 7.97 -41.53 -35.56
N SER A 641 8.87 -40.76 -36.19
CA SER A 641 10.25 -41.18 -36.42
C SER A 641 11.15 -41.11 -35.19
N LEU A 642 10.72 -40.43 -34.12
CA LEU A 642 11.49 -40.18 -32.90
C LEU A 642 10.87 -40.82 -31.65
N VAL A 643 9.80 -41.63 -31.79
CA VAL A 643 9.11 -42.26 -30.65
C VAL A 643 10.02 -43.19 -29.85
N ASP A 644 10.90 -43.92 -30.53
CA ASP A 644 11.87 -44.83 -29.91
C ASP A 644 13.18 -44.13 -29.48
N THR A 645 13.30 -42.81 -29.68
CA THR A 645 14.47 -42.02 -29.24
C THR A 645 14.16 -41.30 -27.92
N PRO A 646 14.80 -41.68 -26.79
CA PRO A 646 14.56 -41.07 -25.49
C PRO A 646 14.68 -39.55 -25.44
N LEU A 647 15.68 -38.97 -26.11
CA LEU A 647 15.89 -37.53 -26.14
C LEU A 647 16.49 -37.07 -27.47
N VAL A 648 15.91 -36.02 -28.04
CA VAL A 648 16.47 -35.21 -29.12
C VAL A 648 16.42 -33.74 -28.73
N ILE A 649 17.54 -33.05 -28.86
CA ILE A 649 17.67 -31.60 -28.67
C ILE A 649 18.12 -30.99 -30.01
N THR A 650 17.49 -29.90 -30.43
CA THR A 650 17.76 -29.24 -31.71
C THR A 650 17.81 -27.72 -31.56
N ASP A 651 18.96 -27.14 -31.90
CA ASP A 651 19.31 -25.72 -31.95
C ASP A 651 18.90 -24.94 -30.69
N LEU A 652 19.03 -25.60 -29.55
CA LEU A 652 18.56 -25.11 -28.27
C LEU A 652 19.40 -23.93 -27.81
N ALA A 653 18.74 -22.80 -27.52
CA ALA A 653 19.42 -21.62 -27.01
C ALA A 653 18.66 -20.96 -25.86
N LYS A 654 19.41 -20.31 -24.97
CA LYS A 654 18.85 -19.53 -23.86
C LYS A 654 19.60 -18.22 -23.66
N THR A 655 18.87 -17.13 -23.85
CA THR A 655 19.28 -15.78 -23.47
C THR A 655 18.42 -15.32 -22.28
N TYR A 656 19.07 -14.81 -21.24
CA TYR A 656 18.41 -14.19 -20.08
C TYR A 656 18.12 -12.70 -20.34
N SER A 657 17.27 -12.08 -19.51
CA SER A 657 16.81 -10.69 -19.68
C SER A 657 17.94 -9.64 -19.62
N ASN A 658 19.06 -9.98 -18.98
CA ASN A 658 20.29 -9.17 -18.95
C ASN A 658 21.17 -9.33 -20.21
N GLY A 659 20.69 -10.01 -21.26
CA GLY A 659 21.43 -10.29 -22.48
C GLY A 659 22.41 -11.47 -22.40
N PHE A 660 22.59 -12.09 -21.23
CA PHE A 660 23.52 -13.22 -21.08
C PHE A 660 23.00 -14.46 -21.81
N LYS A 661 23.76 -14.93 -22.80
CA LYS A 661 23.48 -16.14 -23.58
C LYS A 661 24.18 -17.33 -22.92
N ALA A 662 23.40 -18.16 -22.23
CA ALA A 662 23.90 -19.27 -21.41
C ALA A 662 23.94 -20.62 -22.15
N VAL A 663 23.18 -20.73 -23.25
CA VAL A 663 23.15 -21.88 -24.15
C VAL A 663 22.97 -21.34 -25.57
N ASP A 664 23.70 -21.88 -26.54
CA ASP A 664 23.74 -21.41 -27.92
C ASP A 664 23.83 -22.58 -28.91
N GLY A 665 22.75 -22.83 -29.66
CA GLY A 665 22.74 -23.80 -30.76
C GLY A 665 23.02 -25.25 -30.36
N VAL A 666 22.67 -25.66 -29.13
CA VAL A 666 22.95 -27.03 -28.65
C VAL A 666 22.06 -28.02 -29.38
N SER A 667 22.68 -29.02 -30.01
CA SER A 667 22.03 -30.10 -30.76
C SER A 667 22.70 -31.44 -30.47
N PHE A 668 21.94 -32.41 -29.94
CA PHE A 668 22.37 -33.81 -29.77
C PHE A 668 21.16 -34.73 -29.51
N ALA A 669 21.36 -36.04 -29.62
CA ALA A 669 20.35 -37.05 -29.31
C ALA A 669 20.91 -38.15 -28.40
N ILE A 670 20.04 -38.78 -27.61
CA ILE A 670 20.35 -39.94 -26.76
C ILE A 670 19.49 -41.12 -27.20
N GLN A 671 20.15 -42.26 -27.42
CA GLN A 671 19.53 -43.53 -27.79
C GLN A 671 19.12 -44.34 -26.55
N GLN A 672 18.25 -45.33 -26.75
CA GLN A 672 17.80 -46.20 -25.67
C GLN A 672 18.95 -47.02 -25.05
N GLY A 673 19.00 -47.13 -23.72
CA GLY A 673 20.02 -47.89 -22.99
C GLY A 673 21.38 -47.18 -22.85
N GLN A 674 21.54 -45.96 -23.38
CA GLN A 674 22.76 -45.19 -23.19
C GLN A 674 22.84 -44.57 -21.78
N VAL A 675 24.03 -44.62 -21.19
CA VAL A 675 24.45 -43.66 -20.16
C VAL A 675 25.24 -42.56 -20.87
N LEU A 676 24.71 -41.33 -20.91
CA LEU A 676 25.34 -40.16 -21.53
C LEU A 676 25.87 -39.20 -20.46
N GLY A 677 27.17 -38.90 -20.53
CA GLY A 677 27.81 -37.87 -19.72
C GLY A 677 27.80 -36.51 -20.41
N LEU A 678 27.11 -35.52 -19.84
CA LEU A 678 27.19 -34.11 -20.22
C LEU A 678 28.38 -33.47 -19.50
N LEU A 679 29.48 -33.32 -20.21
CA LEU A 679 30.77 -32.83 -19.72
C LEU A 679 30.93 -31.33 -20.01
N GLY A 680 31.79 -30.67 -19.22
CA GLY A 680 32.14 -29.28 -19.44
C GLY A 680 32.49 -28.56 -18.12
N PRO A 681 33.27 -27.46 -18.19
CA PRO A 681 33.60 -26.67 -17.01
C PRO A 681 32.36 -26.02 -16.38
N ASN A 682 32.51 -25.50 -15.16
CA ASN A 682 31.47 -24.69 -14.53
C ASN A 682 31.15 -23.46 -15.40
N GLY A 683 29.86 -23.22 -15.63
CA GLY A 683 29.39 -22.17 -16.55
C GLY A 683 29.24 -22.60 -18.02
N ALA A 684 29.57 -23.84 -18.41
CA ALA A 684 29.44 -24.31 -19.79
C ALA A 684 27.99 -24.48 -20.33
N GLY A 685 26.96 -24.17 -19.53
CA GLY A 685 25.55 -24.27 -19.92
C GLY A 685 24.82 -25.55 -19.47
N LYS A 686 25.52 -26.54 -18.88
CA LYS A 686 24.99 -27.87 -18.50
C LYS A 686 23.65 -27.82 -17.76
N THR A 687 23.62 -27.27 -16.55
CA THR A 687 22.41 -27.15 -15.72
C THR A 687 21.30 -26.34 -16.42
N THR A 688 21.64 -25.31 -17.21
CA THR A 688 20.65 -24.54 -17.97
C THR A 688 19.98 -25.40 -19.05
N THR A 689 20.73 -26.24 -19.74
CA THR A 689 20.21 -27.25 -20.68
C THR A 689 19.30 -28.25 -19.98
N LEU A 690 19.70 -28.80 -18.83
CA LEU A 690 18.88 -29.73 -18.06
C LEU A 690 17.57 -29.09 -17.53
N ARG A 691 17.62 -27.85 -17.04
CA ARG A 691 16.42 -27.10 -16.63
C ARG A 691 15.45 -26.85 -17.79
N MET A 692 15.93 -26.68 -19.02
CA MET A 692 15.08 -26.59 -20.20
C MET A 692 14.47 -27.95 -20.59
N LEU A 693 15.24 -29.04 -20.50
CA LEU A 693 14.78 -30.42 -20.72
C LEU A 693 13.63 -30.83 -19.77
N MET A 694 13.68 -30.40 -18.52
CA MET A 694 12.60 -30.66 -17.55
C MET A 694 11.42 -29.68 -17.68
N GLY A 695 11.48 -28.69 -18.58
CA GLY A 695 10.46 -27.65 -18.70
C GLY A 695 10.42 -26.64 -17.54
N LEU A 696 11.46 -26.58 -16.69
CA LEU A 696 11.56 -25.59 -15.61
C LEU A 696 11.91 -24.19 -16.14
N ILE A 697 12.58 -24.11 -17.29
CA ILE A 697 12.94 -22.87 -17.98
C ILE A 697 12.52 -22.98 -19.44
N THR A 698 11.81 -21.97 -19.97
CA THR A 698 11.49 -21.91 -21.40
C THR A 698 12.74 -21.52 -22.21
N PRO A 699 13.08 -22.25 -23.30
CA PRO A 699 14.14 -21.86 -24.21
C PRO A 699 13.82 -20.56 -24.95
N SER A 700 14.85 -19.85 -25.39
CA SER A 700 14.72 -18.66 -26.24
C SER A 700 14.53 -19.03 -27.72
N SER A 701 15.15 -20.13 -28.16
CA SER A 701 14.96 -20.76 -29.47
C SER A 701 15.34 -22.25 -29.42
N GLY A 702 15.06 -22.97 -30.50
CA GLY A 702 15.24 -24.42 -30.60
C GLY A 702 14.09 -25.21 -29.98
N GLU A 703 14.22 -26.53 -29.98
CA GLU A 703 13.28 -27.42 -29.30
C GLU A 703 13.94 -28.67 -28.70
N ILE A 704 13.20 -29.29 -27.79
CA ILE A 704 13.55 -30.54 -27.11
C ILE A 704 12.38 -31.51 -27.35
N ARG A 705 12.69 -32.75 -27.71
CA ARG A 705 11.73 -33.85 -27.84
C ARG A 705 12.15 -35.02 -26.98
N VAL A 706 11.19 -35.61 -26.29
CA VAL A 706 11.35 -36.83 -25.48
C VAL A 706 10.36 -37.85 -26.03
N PHE A 707 10.83 -39.02 -26.50
CA PHE A 707 10.02 -40.03 -27.18
C PHE A 707 9.08 -39.43 -28.27
N GLY A 708 9.64 -38.58 -29.15
CA GLY A 708 8.92 -37.88 -30.22
C GLY A 708 8.00 -36.72 -29.79
N HIS A 709 7.67 -36.60 -28.49
CA HIS A 709 6.85 -35.52 -27.95
C HIS A 709 7.68 -34.26 -27.66
N LYS A 710 7.24 -33.10 -28.16
CA LYS A 710 7.86 -31.81 -27.83
C LYS A 710 7.69 -31.46 -26.35
N VAL A 711 8.79 -31.12 -25.69
CA VAL A 711 8.83 -30.64 -24.31
C VAL A 711 8.39 -29.19 -24.24
N SER A 712 7.54 -28.91 -23.25
CA SER A 712 7.18 -27.57 -22.78
C SER A 712 6.89 -27.65 -21.27
N PRO A 713 6.84 -26.52 -20.55
CA PRO A 713 6.38 -26.51 -19.15
C PRO A 713 5.03 -27.24 -19.02
N GLY A 714 4.96 -28.24 -18.13
CA GLY A 714 3.76 -29.06 -17.92
C GLY A 714 3.40 -30.06 -19.04
N ALA A 715 4.31 -30.38 -19.97
CA ALA A 715 4.06 -31.38 -21.01
C ALA A 715 3.85 -32.79 -20.42
N PRO A 716 2.81 -33.56 -20.81
CA PRO A 716 2.53 -34.89 -20.26
C PRO A 716 3.69 -35.88 -20.33
N VAL A 717 4.56 -35.75 -21.33
CA VAL A 717 5.74 -36.64 -21.49
C VAL A 717 6.74 -36.51 -20.36
N LEU A 718 6.76 -35.39 -19.61
CA LEU A 718 7.60 -35.23 -18.43
C LEU A 718 7.29 -36.24 -17.32
N SER A 719 6.11 -36.89 -17.35
CA SER A 719 5.80 -38.02 -16.44
C SER A 719 6.60 -39.30 -16.71
N ARG A 720 7.27 -39.40 -17.86
CA ARG A 720 8.22 -40.47 -18.22
C ARG A 720 9.69 -40.11 -17.93
N LEU A 721 9.93 -38.96 -17.30
CA LEU A 721 11.26 -38.44 -16.99
C LEU A 721 11.48 -38.39 -15.48
N GLY A 722 12.52 -39.06 -15.00
CA GLY A 722 13.00 -38.96 -13.63
C GLY A 722 14.08 -37.90 -13.51
N SER A 723 14.02 -37.02 -12.52
CA SER A 723 15.02 -35.96 -12.40
C SER A 723 15.54 -35.70 -10.98
N PHE A 724 16.83 -35.36 -10.93
CA PHE A 724 17.48 -34.77 -9.78
C PHE A 724 18.37 -33.61 -10.24
N VAL A 725 17.96 -32.38 -9.90
CA VAL A 725 18.66 -31.14 -10.26
C VAL A 725 18.54 -30.15 -9.09
N GLU A 726 19.60 -29.38 -8.81
CA GLU A 726 19.66 -28.38 -7.74
C GLU A 726 19.51 -28.89 -6.29
N GLY A 727 19.95 -30.13 -6.02
CA GLY A 727 20.08 -30.64 -4.67
C GLY A 727 18.76 -31.08 -4.02
N SER A 728 18.88 -31.77 -2.89
CA SER A 728 17.76 -32.52 -2.32
C SER A 728 16.86 -31.67 -1.40
N GLY A 729 15.76 -31.14 -1.92
CA GLY A 729 14.76 -30.33 -1.21
C GLY A 729 13.88 -31.07 -0.19
N PHE A 730 14.44 -32.04 0.55
CA PHE A 730 13.69 -32.89 1.49
C PHE A 730 13.25 -32.18 2.76
N LEU A 731 12.07 -32.55 3.27
CA LEU A 731 11.57 -32.11 4.58
C LEU A 731 12.38 -32.82 5.69
N PRO A 732 13.21 -32.09 6.47
CA PRO A 732 14.22 -32.70 7.34
C PRO A 732 13.62 -33.39 8.59
N HIS A 733 12.38 -33.06 8.93
CA HIS A 733 11.67 -33.59 10.10
C HIS A 733 10.91 -34.89 9.80
N LEU A 734 10.70 -35.23 8.52
CA LEU A 734 10.11 -36.48 8.05
C LEU A 734 11.19 -37.54 7.80
N SER A 735 10.79 -38.81 7.78
CA SER A 735 11.61 -39.94 7.32
C SER A 735 11.86 -39.90 5.80
N GLY A 736 12.80 -40.72 5.32
CA GLY A 736 13.01 -40.88 3.88
C GLY A 736 11.76 -41.41 3.18
N ILE A 737 11.11 -42.42 3.76
CA ILE A 737 9.92 -43.05 3.19
C ILE A 737 8.72 -42.07 3.11
N GLU A 738 8.54 -41.22 4.12
CA GLU A 738 7.51 -40.17 4.13
C GLU A 738 7.78 -39.09 3.06
N ASN A 739 9.05 -38.69 2.86
CA ASN A 739 9.41 -37.76 1.80
C ASN A 739 9.07 -38.32 0.41
N LEU A 740 9.42 -39.57 0.12
CA LEU A 740 9.12 -40.22 -1.18
C LEU A 740 7.61 -40.37 -1.42
N ARG A 741 6.85 -40.80 -0.40
CA ARG A 741 5.38 -40.91 -0.50
C ARG A 741 4.71 -39.55 -0.72
N LEU A 742 5.15 -38.51 -0.01
CA LEU A 742 4.61 -37.16 -0.16
C LEU A 742 4.91 -36.58 -1.56
N TYR A 743 6.14 -36.77 -2.04
CA TYR A 743 6.54 -36.38 -3.40
C TYR A 743 5.66 -37.06 -4.46
N TRP A 744 5.45 -38.38 -4.35
CA TRP A 744 4.60 -39.09 -5.30
C TRP A 744 3.14 -38.63 -5.25
N GLN A 745 2.57 -38.46 -4.05
CA GLN A 745 1.19 -37.97 -3.88
C GLN A 745 0.98 -36.59 -4.50
N ALA A 746 1.98 -35.71 -4.49
CA ALA A 746 1.91 -34.40 -5.13
C ALA A 746 1.75 -34.47 -6.67
N THR A 747 2.08 -35.61 -7.30
CA THR A 747 1.84 -35.84 -8.74
C THR A 747 0.37 -36.17 -9.06
N GLY A 748 -0.44 -36.52 -8.06
CA GLY A 748 -1.82 -36.98 -8.22
C GLY A 748 -1.98 -38.38 -8.81
N ARG A 749 -0.88 -39.16 -8.96
CA ARG A 749 -0.88 -40.53 -9.49
C ARG A 749 -1.21 -41.58 -8.41
N PRO A 750 -1.76 -42.75 -8.78
CA PRO A 750 -1.94 -43.89 -7.86
C PRO A 750 -0.61 -44.31 -7.22
N LEU A 751 -0.62 -44.71 -5.95
CA LEU A 751 0.62 -45.06 -5.22
C LEU A 751 1.23 -46.37 -5.73
N GLU A 752 0.41 -47.23 -6.33
CA GLU A 752 0.77 -48.50 -6.95
C GLU A 752 1.71 -48.31 -8.15
N GLU A 753 1.60 -47.17 -8.85
CA GLU A 753 2.50 -46.78 -9.94
C GLU A 753 3.84 -46.22 -9.46
N ALA A 754 4.06 -46.03 -8.14
CA ALA A 754 5.26 -45.39 -7.63
C ALA A 754 6.52 -46.26 -7.74
N HIS A 755 6.39 -47.59 -7.84
CA HIS A 755 7.50 -48.55 -7.80
C HIS A 755 8.43 -48.33 -6.59
N LEU A 756 7.83 -48.00 -5.44
CA LEU A 756 8.55 -47.48 -4.26
C LEU A 756 9.54 -48.49 -3.68
N ASP A 757 9.18 -49.78 -3.63
CA ASP A 757 10.05 -50.82 -3.08
C ASP A 757 11.28 -51.06 -3.98
N GLU A 758 11.09 -51.10 -5.31
CA GLU A 758 12.17 -51.26 -6.29
C GLU A 758 13.11 -50.04 -6.29
N ALA A 759 12.57 -48.82 -6.20
CA ALA A 759 13.36 -47.59 -6.07
C ALA A 759 14.18 -47.54 -4.77
N LEU A 760 13.69 -48.16 -3.68
CA LEU A 760 14.38 -48.24 -2.40
C LEU A 760 15.42 -49.36 -2.32
N GLU A 761 15.18 -50.49 -2.99
CA GLU A 761 16.17 -51.56 -3.19
C GLU A 761 17.37 -51.03 -3.97
N ILE A 762 17.14 -50.37 -5.11
CA ILE A 762 18.19 -49.78 -5.95
C ILE A 762 18.97 -48.67 -5.21
N ALA A 763 18.30 -47.89 -4.36
CA ALA A 763 18.96 -46.82 -3.61
C ALA A 763 19.81 -47.29 -2.41
N ASP A 764 19.73 -48.57 -2.02
CA ASP A 764 20.52 -49.18 -0.93
C ASP A 764 20.56 -48.30 0.35
N LEU A 765 19.38 -47.94 0.86
CA LEU A 765 19.24 -47.21 2.13
C LEU A 765 18.91 -48.13 3.32
N GLY A 766 18.43 -49.34 3.06
CA GLY A 766 18.02 -50.32 4.07
C GLY A 766 17.11 -49.71 5.15
N ALA A 767 17.28 -50.15 6.41
CA ALA A 767 16.52 -49.65 7.55
C ALA A 767 16.73 -48.16 7.87
N ALA A 768 17.65 -47.45 7.18
CA ALA A 768 17.82 -46.02 7.38
C ALA A 768 16.68 -45.19 6.77
N VAL A 769 15.92 -45.74 5.80
CA VAL A 769 14.80 -45.05 5.13
C VAL A 769 13.71 -44.57 6.10
N GLU A 770 13.52 -45.31 7.21
CA GLU A 770 12.57 -45.00 8.28
C GLU A 770 13.07 -43.90 9.24
N ARG A 771 14.34 -43.50 9.16
CA ARG A 771 14.91 -42.44 10.00
C ARG A 771 14.66 -41.06 9.39
N LYS A 772 14.52 -40.06 10.25
CA LYS A 772 14.32 -38.64 9.85
C LYS A 772 15.50 -38.12 9.04
N VAL A 773 15.22 -37.46 7.91
CA VAL A 773 16.24 -37.02 6.92
C VAL A 773 17.25 -36.03 7.52
N LYS A 774 16.90 -35.27 8.58
CA LYS A 774 17.89 -34.47 9.34
C LYS A 774 19.08 -35.27 9.87
N SER A 775 18.93 -36.57 10.07
CA SER A 775 19.99 -37.49 10.54
C SER A 775 20.81 -38.13 9.41
N TYR A 776 20.57 -37.76 8.17
CA TYR A 776 21.25 -38.32 7.00
C TYR A 776 22.54 -37.54 6.70
N SER A 777 23.61 -38.28 6.39
CA SER A 777 24.81 -37.75 5.75
C SER A 777 24.50 -37.26 4.33
N GLN A 778 25.42 -36.52 3.71
CA GLN A 778 25.29 -36.05 2.33
C GLN A 778 25.02 -37.20 1.35
N GLY A 779 25.80 -38.29 1.40
CA GLY A 779 25.58 -39.46 0.55
C GLY A 779 24.25 -40.19 0.78
N MET A 780 23.74 -40.23 2.01
CA MET A 780 22.41 -40.78 2.28
C MET A 780 21.29 -39.90 1.67
N ARG A 781 21.44 -38.58 1.69
CA ARG A 781 20.49 -37.67 1.02
C ARG A 781 20.56 -37.81 -0.49
N GLN A 782 21.76 -38.01 -1.03
CA GLN A 782 21.98 -38.23 -2.46
C GLN A 782 21.33 -39.53 -2.96
N ARG A 783 21.52 -40.64 -2.23
CA ARG A 783 20.82 -41.91 -2.48
C ARG A 783 19.29 -41.76 -2.41
N LEU A 784 18.77 -41.03 -1.42
CA LEU A 784 17.33 -40.75 -1.32
C LEU A 784 16.81 -39.89 -2.48
N ALA A 785 17.61 -38.94 -2.98
CA ALA A 785 17.25 -38.10 -4.12
C ALA A 785 17.17 -38.89 -5.43
N ILE A 786 18.02 -39.91 -5.57
CA ILE A 786 17.98 -40.84 -6.72
C ILE A 786 16.83 -41.84 -6.58
N ALA A 787 16.53 -42.32 -5.36
CA ALA A 787 15.29 -43.06 -5.09
C ALA A 787 14.05 -42.25 -5.52
N GLN A 788 14.03 -40.94 -5.25
CA GLN A 788 12.95 -40.03 -5.67
C GLN A 788 12.89 -39.90 -7.21
N ALA A 789 14.04 -39.77 -7.89
CA ALA A 789 14.11 -39.72 -9.34
C ALA A 789 13.74 -41.06 -10.02
N MET A 790 13.82 -42.18 -9.30
CA MET A 790 13.43 -43.52 -9.76
C MET A 790 11.95 -43.85 -9.57
N LEU A 791 11.17 -43.02 -8.85
CA LEU A 791 9.75 -43.29 -8.63
C LEU A 791 9.00 -43.31 -9.97
N GLY A 792 8.21 -44.37 -10.19
CA GLY A 792 7.57 -44.64 -11.48
C GLY A 792 8.47 -45.29 -12.54
N LEU A 793 9.70 -45.66 -12.18
CA LEU A 793 10.73 -46.27 -13.03
C LEU A 793 10.85 -45.67 -14.45
N PRO A 794 11.07 -44.34 -14.55
CA PRO A 794 11.05 -43.60 -15.80
C PRO A 794 12.08 -44.10 -16.81
N ASP A 795 11.68 -44.09 -18.09
CA ASP A 795 12.48 -44.56 -19.22
C ASP A 795 13.71 -43.68 -19.49
N LEU A 796 13.66 -42.40 -19.08
CA LEU A 796 14.74 -41.44 -19.15
C LEU A 796 14.98 -40.81 -17.76
N MET A 797 16.21 -40.95 -17.24
CA MET A 797 16.64 -40.31 -15.99
C MET A 797 17.62 -39.18 -16.28
N VAL A 798 17.49 -38.06 -15.57
CA VAL A 798 18.30 -36.84 -15.75
C VAL A 798 18.85 -36.37 -14.40
N LEU A 799 20.17 -36.43 -14.24
CA LEU A 799 20.86 -36.16 -12.97
C LEU A 799 21.92 -35.06 -13.16
N ASP A 800 21.83 -33.98 -12.37
CA ASP A 800 22.82 -32.89 -12.36
C ASP A 800 23.84 -33.11 -11.24
N GLU A 801 25.12 -33.34 -11.59
CA GLU A 801 26.25 -33.57 -10.68
C GLU A 801 25.95 -34.58 -9.53
N PRO A 802 25.48 -35.82 -9.83
CA PRO A 802 24.93 -36.76 -8.84
C PRO A 802 25.93 -37.30 -7.81
N THR A 803 27.23 -37.08 -8.00
CA THR A 803 28.32 -37.58 -7.17
C THR A 803 29.06 -36.49 -6.39
N ASN A 804 28.65 -35.24 -6.53
CA ASN A 804 29.30 -34.11 -5.90
C ASN A 804 29.28 -34.21 -4.36
N GLY A 805 30.47 -34.19 -3.75
CA GLY A 805 30.68 -34.31 -2.30
C GLY A 805 30.40 -35.70 -1.71
N LEU A 806 30.44 -36.75 -2.54
CA LEU A 806 30.51 -38.14 -2.07
C LEU A 806 31.96 -38.58 -1.82
N ASP A 807 32.15 -39.58 -0.95
CA ASP A 807 33.45 -40.24 -0.79
C ASP A 807 33.68 -41.30 -1.91
N PRO A 808 34.92 -41.75 -2.18
CA PRO A 808 35.19 -42.68 -3.28
C PRO A 808 34.38 -44.00 -3.23
N PRO A 809 34.15 -44.64 -2.06
CA PRO A 809 33.23 -45.77 -1.96
C PRO A 809 31.78 -45.44 -2.35
N GLN A 810 31.26 -44.28 -1.94
CA GLN A 810 29.90 -43.83 -2.32
C GLN A 810 29.80 -43.50 -3.81
N ILE A 811 30.83 -42.89 -4.42
CA ILE A 811 30.91 -42.66 -5.88
C ILE A 811 30.88 -44.00 -6.63
N ARG A 812 31.63 -45.00 -6.16
CA ARG A 812 31.64 -46.35 -6.78
C ARG A 812 30.25 -46.99 -6.75
N ALA A 813 29.61 -47.01 -5.58
CA ALA A 813 28.26 -47.55 -5.44
C ALA A 813 27.24 -46.79 -6.30
N MET A 814 27.36 -45.46 -6.40
CA MET A 814 26.49 -44.63 -7.23
C MET A 814 26.60 -45.00 -8.72
N ARG A 815 27.83 -45.15 -9.23
CA ARG A 815 28.08 -45.61 -10.59
C ARG A 815 27.43 -46.95 -10.88
N ASP A 816 27.63 -47.93 -9.99
CA ASP A 816 27.11 -49.27 -10.20
C ASP A 816 25.58 -49.25 -10.31
N VAL A 817 24.89 -48.45 -9.48
CA VAL A 817 23.45 -48.16 -9.57
C VAL A 817 23.04 -47.55 -10.93
N LEU A 818 23.77 -46.54 -11.45
CA LEU A 818 23.44 -45.90 -12.72
C LEU A 818 23.65 -46.83 -13.93
N ILE A 819 24.69 -47.66 -13.88
CA ILE A 819 24.97 -48.67 -14.90
C ILE A 819 23.88 -49.75 -14.87
N ASP A 820 23.51 -50.25 -13.70
CA ASP A 820 22.49 -51.29 -13.57
C ASP A 820 21.10 -50.79 -13.95
N TYR A 821 20.75 -49.54 -13.64
CA TYR A 821 19.53 -48.92 -14.15
C TYR A 821 19.51 -48.89 -15.69
N ALA A 822 20.61 -48.48 -16.33
CA ALA A 822 20.70 -48.46 -17.79
C ALA A 822 20.67 -49.85 -18.43
N ARG A 823 21.25 -50.87 -17.78
CA ARG A 823 21.19 -52.28 -18.22
C ARG A 823 19.76 -52.82 -18.32
N THR A 824 18.78 -52.23 -17.63
CA THR A 824 17.37 -52.58 -17.78
C THR A 824 16.72 -52.06 -19.08
N GLY A 825 17.49 -51.43 -19.99
CA GLY A 825 17.00 -50.84 -21.24
C GLY A 825 16.50 -49.41 -21.10
N ARG A 826 16.79 -48.76 -19.97
CA ARG A 826 16.45 -47.35 -19.66
C ARG A 826 17.64 -46.44 -19.97
N THR A 827 17.40 -45.15 -20.18
CA THR A 827 18.43 -44.18 -20.56
C THR A 827 18.74 -43.24 -19.40
N VAL A 828 20.03 -42.92 -19.22
CA VAL A 828 20.51 -42.08 -18.11
C VAL A 828 21.36 -40.94 -18.68
N LEU A 829 20.97 -39.71 -18.38
CA LEU A 829 21.72 -38.48 -18.67
C LEU A 829 22.29 -37.93 -17.36
N VAL A 830 23.61 -37.86 -17.25
CA VAL A 830 24.33 -37.35 -16.09
C VAL A 830 25.14 -36.13 -16.50
N SER A 831 25.03 -35.01 -15.80
CA SER A 831 26.07 -33.97 -15.87
C SER A 831 27.18 -34.28 -14.87
N SER A 832 28.42 -34.04 -15.27
CA SER A 832 29.56 -34.10 -14.35
C SER A 832 30.71 -33.21 -14.83
N HIS A 833 31.53 -32.76 -13.90
CA HIS A 833 32.85 -32.18 -14.16
C HIS A 833 34.00 -33.13 -13.79
N LEU A 834 33.71 -34.32 -13.26
CA LEU A 834 34.69 -35.32 -12.84
C LEU A 834 34.92 -36.35 -13.95
N LEU A 835 35.90 -36.08 -14.82
CA LEU A 835 36.15 -36.84 -16.04
C LEU A 835 36.46 -38.33 -15.78
N ALA A 836 37.25 -38.63 -14.75
CA ALA A 836 37.57 -39.99 -14.33
C ALA A 836 36.34 -40.80 -13.86
N GLU A 837 35.27 -40.14 -13.43
CA GLU A 837 34.02 -40.82 -13.11
C GLU A 837 33.21 -41.10 -14.37
N VAL A 838 33.11 -40.13 -15.27
CA VAL A 838 32.38 -40.24 -16.53
C VAL A 838 33.00 -41.31 -17.43
N GLU A 839 34.34 -41.38 -17.51
CA GLU A 839 35.07 -42.43 -18.23
C GLU A 839 34.70 -43.84 -17.74
N GLN A 840 34.42 -43.99 -16.44
CA GLN A 840 34.12 -45.28 -15.80
C GLN A 840 32.61 -45.59 -15.72
N THR A 841 31.74 -44.63 -16.04
CA THR A 841 30.28 -44.72 -15.80
C THR A 841 29.46 -44.56 -17.08
N CYS A 842 29.91 -43.69 -18.00
CA CYS A 842 29.17 -43.32 -19.19
C CYS A 842 29.62 -44.14 -20.40
N THR A 843 28.66 -44.44 -21.27
CA THR A 843 28.91 -45.10 -22.57
C THR A 843 29.28 -44.09 -23.65
N HIS A 844 28.67 -42.91 -23.58
CA HIS A 844 28.79 -41.81 -24.53
C HIS A 844 28.97 -40.50 -23.74
N VAL A 845 29.52 -39.48 -24.37
CA VAL A 845 29.61 -38.14 -23.79
C VAL A 845 29.29 -37.03 -24.80
N VAL A 846 28.83 -35.90 -24.27
CA VAL A 846 28.68 -34.62 -24.96
C VAL A 846 29.53 -33.61 -24.20
N VAL A 847 30.58 -33.08 -24.84
CA VAL A 847 31.44 -32.05 -24.26
C VAL A 847 30.88 -30.68 -24.60
N MET A 848 30.51 -29.90 -23.60
CA MET A 848 30.04 -28.52 -23.73
C MET A 848 31.12 -27.52 -23.27
N ASN A 849 31.22 -26.39 -23.97
CA ASN A 849 32.00 -25.24 -23.54
C ASN A 849 31.25 -23.96 -23.89
N ARG A 850 31.27 -22.94 -23.01
CA ARG A 850 30.64 -21.61 -23.21
C ARG A 850 29.19 -21.63 -23.77
N GLY A 851 28.41 -22.68 -23.51
CA GLY A 851 27.01 -22.80 -23.95
C GLY A 851 26.80 -23.54 -25.27
N SER A 852 27.85 -23.97 -25.99
CA SER A 852 27.76 -24.77 -27.22
C SER A 852 28.29 -26.20 -27.01
N VAL A 853 28.03 -27.10 -27.96
CA VAL A 853 28.60 -28.45 -28.02
C VAL A 853 29.90 -28.43 -28.82
N ILE A 854 30.98 -28.94 -28.23
CA ILE A 854 32.32 -29.01 -28.84
C ILE A 854 32.57 -30.38 -29.47
N SER A 855 32.15 -31.47 -28.81
CA SER A 855 32.35 -32.83 -29.30
C SER A 855 31.30 -33.80 -28.74
N THR A 856 30.96 -34.84 -29.50
CA THR A 856 30.03 -35.91 -29.12
C THR A 856 30.53 -37.26 -29.63
N GLY A 857 30.39 -38.33 -28.84
CA GLY A 857 30.83 -39.66 -29.24
C GLY A 857 30.75 -40.69 -28.12
N THR A 858 31.17 -41.94 -28.38
CA THR A 858 31.44 -42.89 -27.29
C THR A 858 32.66 -42.44 -26.48
N VAL A 859 32.71 -42.81 -25.20
CA VAL A 859 33.92 -42.57 -24.38
C VAL A 859 35.15 -43.22 -25.06
N LYS A 860 34.98 -44.41 -25.61
CA LYS A 860 36.06 -45.18 -26.25
C LYS A 860 36.65 -44.47 -27.47
N GLU A 861 35.83 -43.92 -28.36
CA GLU A 861 36.29 -43.17 -29.54
C GLU A 861 37.11 -41.95 -29.14
N LEU A 862 36.65 -41.20 -28.13
CA LEU A 862 37.35 -40.02 -27.64
C LEU A 862 38.67 -40.38 -26.96
N THR A 863 38.72 -41.41 -26.11
CA THR A 863 39.97 -41.87 -25.48
C THR A 863 40.96 -42.53 -26.45
N ALA A 864 40.49 -43.09 -27.57
CA ALA A 864 41.34 -43.76 -28.55
C ALA A 864 42.08 -42.79 -29.49
N SER A 865 41.70 -41.51 -29.49
CA SER A 865 42.16 -40.52 -30.48
C SER A 865 43.41 -39.72 -30.07
N GLY A 866 44.03 -40.01 -28.90
CA GLY A 866 45.13 -39.20 -28.35
C GLY A 866 46.07 -39.91 -27.38
N GLY A 867 46.35 -41.19 -27.58
CA GLY A 867 47.15 -42.01 -26.65
C GLY A 867 48.67 -41.96 -26.89
N LEU A 868 49.36 -40.95 -26.34
CA LEU A 868 50.82 -40.95 -26.30
C LEU A 868 51.37 -42.11 -25.46
N THR A 869 52.47 -42.71 -25.90
CA THR A 869 53.14 -43.83 -25.24
C THR A 869 54.43 -43.37 -24.58
N ASP A 870 54.53 -43.55 -23.26
CA ASP A 870 55.70 -43.25 -22.44
C ASP A 870 56.57 -44.50 -22.28
N ILE A 871 57.82 -44.43 -22.75
CA ILE A 871 58.81 -45.52 -22.73
C ILE A 871 60.03 -45.06 -21.91
N ARG A 872 60.35 -45.77 -20.83
CA ARG A 872 61.55 -45.49 -20.01
C ARG A 872 62.69 -46.41 -20.42
N VAL A 873 63.83 -45.83 -20.78
CA VAL A 873 65.05 -46.54 -21.24
C VAL A 873 66.27 -46.16 -20.39
N SER A 874 67.36 -46.92 -20.53
CA SER A 874 68.64 -46.62 -19.86
C SER A 874 69.34 -45.35 -20.37
N ASP A 875 69.16 -45.01 -21.65
CA ASP A 875 69.73 -43.82 -22.30
C ASP A 875 68.64 -43.19 -23.20
N PRO A 876 67.99 -42.10 -22.76
CA PRO A 876 66.88 -41.49 -23.49
C PRO A 876 67.30 -40.84 -24.81
N GLU A 877 68.46 -40.18 -24.88
CA GLU A 877 68.89 -39.54 -26.14
C GLU A 877 69.16 -40.60 -27.21
N ARG A 878 69.89 -41.67 -26.86
CA ARG A 878 70.12 -42.78 -27.80
C ARG A 878 68.83 -43.55 -28.12
N GLY A 879 67.90 -43.66 -27.16
CA GLY A 879 66.59 -44.25 -27.40
C GLY A 879 65.71 -43.43 -28.35
N ALA A 880 65.77 -42.10 -28.28
CA ALA A 880 65.06 -41.22 -29.21
C ALA A 880 65.54 -41.43 -30.65
N GLU A 881 66.84 -41.57 -30.88
CA GLU A 881 67.38 -41.89 -32.22
C GLU A 881 66.85 -43.24 -32.74
N VAL A 882 66.84 -44.29 -31.91
CA VAL A 882 66.35 -45.62 -32.30
C VAL A 882 64.85 -45.65 -32.56
N VAL A 883 64.04 -44.92 -31.78
CA VAL A 883 62.59 -44.77 -32.05
C VAL A 883 62.34 -43.91 -33.31
N ALA A 884 63.22 -42.96 -33.62
CA ALA A 884 63.14 -42.22 -34.89
C ALA A 884 63.45 -43.11 -36.10
N GLU A 885 64.37 -44.07 -35.98
CA GLU A 885 64.65 -45.08 -37.02
C GLU A 885 63.44 -46.01 -37.30
N THR A 886 62.53 -46.22 -36.34
CA THR A 886 61.28 -46.97 -36.57
C THR A 886 60.18 -46.15 -37.26
N GLY A 887 60.44 -44.88 -37.60
CA GLY A 887 59.52 -44.00 -38.33
C GLY A 887 58.58 -43.16 -37.46
N HIS A 888 58.79 -43.16 -36.14
CA HIS A 888 58.01 -42.37 -35.18
C HIS A 888 58.79 -41.13 -34.70
N THR A 889 58.12 -40.11 -34.16
CA THR A 889 58.81 -38.92 -33.61
C THR A 889 58.72 -38.92 -32.09
N PRO A 890 59.80 -39.31 -31.38
CA PRO A 890 59.83 -39.28 -29.93
C PRO A 890 60.23 -37.89 -29.39
N GLU A 891 59.62 -37.50 -28.28
CA GLU A 891 60.00 -36.38 -27.44
C GLU A 891 60.65 -36.92 -26.16
N VAL A 892 61.82 -36.39 -25.77
CA VAL A 892 62.45 -36.69 -24.48
C VAL A 892 61.88 -35.73 -23.44
N THR A 893 61.19 -36.25 -22.42
CA THR A 893 60.66 -35.44 -21.32
C THR A 893 61.74 -35.15 -20.27
N ASP A 894 61.55 -34.08 -19.47
CA ASP A 894 62.50 -33.63 -18.43
C ASP A 894 62.83 -34.71 -17.37
N ASP A 895 61.98 -35.74 -17.20
CA ASP A 895 62.21 -36.88 -16.30
C ASP A 895 63.01 -38.04 -16.92
N GLY A 896 63.47 -37.89 -18.17
CA GLY A 896 64.21 -38.91 -18.92
C GLY A 896 63.33 -40.03 -19.49
N THR A 897 62.05 -39.76 -19.74
CA THR A 897 61.13 -40.69 -20.41
C THR A 897 61.03 -40.33 -21.91
N LEU A 898 60.82 -41.31 -22.77
CA LEU A 898 60.52 -41.10 -24.19
C LEU A 898 59.01 -41.12 -24.40
N ARG A 899 58.44 -39.98 -24.78
CA ARG A 899 57.03 -39.85 -25.14
C ARG A 899 56.89 -39.90 -26.64
N VAL A 900 56.10 -40.84 -27.16
CA VAL A 900 55.98 -41.05 -28.61
C VAL A 900 54.54 -41.41 -29.00
N ASP A 901 54.06 -40.83 -30.10
CA ASP A 901 52.85 -41.30 -30.76
C ASP A 901 53.19 -42.53 -31.63
N LEU A 902 52.69 -43.68 -31.21
CA LEU A 902 52.83 -44.95 -31.92
C LEU A 902 51.69 -45.20 -32.92
N GLY A 903 50.61 -44.42 -32.87
CA GLY A 903 49.42 -44.62 -33.69
C GLY A 903 48.89 -46.06 -33.58
N THR A 904 48.98 -46.81 -34.68
CA THR A 904 48.59 -48.23 -34.76
C THR A 904 49.75 -49.21 -34.69
N THR A 905 50.99 -48.74 -34.53
CA THR A 905 52.18 -49.59 -34.38
C THR A 905 52.15 -50.30 -33.03
N ASP A 906 52.37 -51.62 -33.04
CA ASP A 906 52.49 -52.42 -31.80
C ASP A 906 53.72 -51.92 -31.00
N PRO A 907 53.55 -51.46 -29.73
CA PRO A 907 54.66 -51.05 -28.88
C PRO A 907 55.76 -52.12 -28.75
N GLY A 908 55.43 -53.41 -28.88
CA GLY A 908 56.39 -54.51 -28.89
C GLY A 908 57.46 -54.38 -29.98
N VAL A 909 57.14 -53.81 -31.15
CA VAL A 909 58.11 -53.59 -32.24
C VAL A 909 59.13 -52.52 -31.86
N VAL A 910 58.68 -51.43 -31.25
CA VAL A 910 59.54 -50.31 -30.82
C VAL A 910 60.37 -50.70 -29.61
N VAL A 911 59.79 -51.44 -28.65
CA VAL A 911 60.52 -52.04 -27.53
C VAL A 911 61.58 -53.02 -28.02
N GLN A 912 61.28 -53.85 -29.02
CA GLN A 912 62.27 -54.77 -29.57
C GLN A 912 63.41 -54.03 -30.27
N ALA A 913 63.13 -52.99 -31.07
CA ALA A 913 64.17 -52.17 -31.69
C ALA A 913 65.10 -51.51 -30.66
N LEU A 914 64.55 -51.01 -29.54
CA LEU A 914 65.33 -50.46 -28.42
C LEU A 914 66.23 -51.51 -27.76
N VAL A 915 65.72 -52.72 -27.53
CA VAL A 915 66.49 -53.84 -26.94
C VAL A 915 67.56 -54.37 -27.89
N ASP A 916 67.26 -54.52 -29.18
CA ASP A 916 68.21 -54.96 -30.21
C ASP A 916 69.34 -53.92 -30.43
N ALA A 917 69.06 -52.64 -30.18
CA ALA A 917 70.06 -51.56 -30.13
C ALA A 917 70.88 -51.53 -28.82
N GLY A 918 70.60 -52.42 -27.85
CA GLY A 918 71.33 -52.56 -26.60
C GLY A 918 70.86 -51.67 -25.44
N LEU A 919 69.63 -51.15 -25.49
CA LEU A 919 69.05 -50.29 -24.44
C LEU A 919 68.15 -51.09 -23.49
N ASP A 920 68.33 -50.90 -22.17
CA ASP A 920 67.45 -51.51 -21.16
C ASP A 920 66.12 -50.74 -21.08
N VAL A 921 65.04 -51.35 -21.57
CA VAL A 921 63.68 -50.82 -21.42
C VAL A 921 63.16 -51.14 -20.01
N ARG A 922 63.00 -50.09 -19.18
CA ARG A 922 62.59 -50.19 -17.76
C ARG A 922 61.08 -50.18 -17.55
N GLY A 923 60.31 -49.74 -18.54
CA GLY A 923 58.85 -49.76 -18.50
C GLY A 923 58.22 -49.03 -19.68
N VAL A 924 56.99 -49.43 -20.02
CA VAL A 924 56.16 -48.81 -21.05
C VAL A 924 54.76 -48.57 -20.47
N SER A 925 54.20 -47.39 -20.68
CA SER A 925 52.85 -47.04 -20.26
C SER A 925 52.18 -46.11 -21.27
N GLN A 926 50.94 -46.40 -21.67
CA GLN A 926 50.14 -45.51 -22.50
C GLN A 926 49.26 -44.62 -21.63
N SER A 927 49.25 -43.31 -21.88
CA SER A 927 48.30 -42.39 -21.25
C SER A 927 47.05 -42.26 -22.13
N THR A 928 46.06 -43.13 -21.91
CA THR A 928 44.72 -42.99 -22.46
C THR A 928 43.76 -42.61 -21.34
N ARG A 929 43.56 -41.32 -21.12
CA ARG A 929 42.58 -40.78 -20.17
C ARG A 929 41.68 -39.77 -20.87
N LEU A 930 40.41 -39.74 -20.48
CA LEU A 930 39.44 -38.76 -20.98
C LEU A 930 39.80 -37.32 -20.55
N GLU A 931 40.62 -37.18 -19.51
CA GLU A 931 41.12 -35.92 -18.97
C GLU A 931 41.99 -35.15 -19.97
N ASP A 932 42.96 -35.81 -20.60
CA ASP A 932 43.91 -35.17 -21.51
C ASP A 932 43.22 -34.67 -22.79
N VAL A 933 42.34 -35.50 -23.37
CA VAL A 933 41.53 -35.18 -24.56
C VAL A 933 40.54 -34.04 -24.27
N PHE A 934 39.96 -34.00 -23.08
CA PHE A 934 39.08 -32.89 -22.67
C PHE A 934 39.85 -31.58 -22.52
N LEU A 935 41.07 -31.61 -21.96
CA LEU A 935 41.90 -30.42 -21.84
C LEU A 935 42.27 -29.86 -23.21
N GLU A 936 42.63 -30.71 -24.17
CA GLU A 936 42.90 -30.30 -25.56
C GLU A 936 41.67 -29.63 -26.20
N LEU A 937 40.51 -30.29 -26.16
CA LEU A 937 39.25 -29.79 -26.75
C LEU A 937 38.76 -28.48 -26.11
N VAL A 938 39.10 -28.20 -24.85
CA VAL A 938 38.69 -26.97 -24.14
C VAL A 938 39.70 -25.82 -24.29
N HIS A 939 41.00 -26.12 -24.50
CA HIS A 939 42.05 -25.09 -24.63
C HIS A 939 42.41 -24.73 -26.08
N GLY A 940 42.21 -25.65 -27.04
CA GLY A 940 42.49 -25.44 -28.47
C GLY A 940 41.70 -24.30 -29.11
N ASP A 941 40.59 -23.89 -28.48
CA ASP A 941 39.69 -22.81 -28.90
C ASP A 941 40.20 -21.40 -28.53
N SER A 942 41.53 -21.22 -28.51
CA SER A 942 42.19 -19.92 -28.30
C SER A 942 42.44 -19.22 -29.65
N PRO A 943 42.00 -17.97 -29.86
CA PRO A 943 42.02 -17.33 -31.18
C PRO A 943 43.42 -16.83 -31.57
N ALA A 944 44.25 -17.74 -32.11
CA ALA A 944 45.59 -17.43 -32.62
C ALA A 944 45.76 -17.62 -34.14
N ASN A 945 44.81 -18.23 -34.85
CA ASN A 945 44.88 -18.51 -36.29
C ASN A 945 43.61 -18.08 -37.05
N ALA A 946 43.41 -16.78 -37.22
CA ALA A 946 42.37 -16.21 -38.09
C ALA A 946 42.75 -14.82 -38.64
N THR A 947 43.91 -14.69 -39.28
CA THR A 947 44.39 -13.46 -39.92
C THR A 947 44.35 -13.54 -41.45
N ALA A 948 43.22 -13.16 -42.07
CA ALA A 948 43.16 -12.70 -43.47
C ALA A 948 41.83 -11.94 -43.77
N ALA A 949 41.91 -10.92 -44.63
CA ALA A 949 40.82 -10.07 -45.14
C ALA A 949 40.12 -9.14 -44.09
N VAL A 950 40.57 -7.92 -43.77
CA VAL A 950 40.85 -6.67 -44.58
C VAL A 950 39.63 -5.74 -44.71
N THR A 951 39.65 -4.63 -43.95
CA THR A 951 39.07 -3.25 -44.17
C THR A 951 37.57 -3.12 -44.52
N ASP A 952 36.75 -2.20 -44.02
CA ASP A 952 36.90 -0.95 -43.22
C ASP A 952 35.49 -0.55 -42.67
N SER A 953 35.22 0.50 -41.87
CA SER A 953 35.98 1.68 -41.40
C SER A 953 35.56 2.14 -39.99
N GLU A 954 36.40 2.95 -39.33
CA GLU A 954 36.14 3.74 -38.11
C GLU A 954 35.56 5.16 -38.40
N PRO A 955 35.20 6.03 -37.41
CA PRO A 955 34.68 5.82 -36.03
C PRO A 955 33.55 6.85 -35.65
N VAL A 956 33.47 7.24 -34.35
CA VAL A 956 32.69 8.32 -33.67
C VAL A 956 31.46 7.78 -32.88
N ALA A 957 31.62 7.41 -31.60
CA ALA A 957 31.62 8.28 -30.39
C ALA A 957 30.20 8.83 -30.04
N SER A 958 29.51 8.30 -29.03
CA SER A 958 29.68 8.61 -27.58
C SER A 958 28.95 9.87 -27.11
N THR A 959 27.77 9.71 -26.51
CA THR A 959 27.32 10.30 -25.22
C THR A 959 25.94 9.70 -24.89
N LYS A 960 25.75 9.00 -23.77
CA LYS A 960 25.52 9.51 -22.40
C LYS A 960 24.42 10.56 -22.29
N GLY A 961 23.29 10.13 -21.72
CA GLY A 961 22.21 10.96 -21.20
C GLY A 961 21.66 10.28 -19.94
N ASP A 962 22.32 10.53 -18.80
CA ASP A 962 21.90 10.04 -17.48
C ASP A 962 20.74 10.90 -16.93
N ARG A 963 19.78 10.25 -16.26
CA ARG A 963 19.34 10.61 -14.91
C ARG A 963 18.83 9.36 -14.18
#